data_AF-A0A7K8LDK6-F1
#
_entry.id   AF-A0A7K8LDK6-F1
#
_cell.length_a   1.000
_cell.length_b   1.000
_cell.length_c   1.000
_cell.angle_alpha   90.00
_cell.angle_beta   90.00
_cell.angle_gamma   90.00
#
_symmetry.space_group_name_H-M   'P 1'
#
loop_
_entity.id
_entity.type
_entity.pdbx_description
1 polymer ?
#
loop_
_entity_poly.entity_id
_entity_poly.type
_entity_poly.pdbx_seq_one_letter_code
_entity_poly.pdbx_strand_id
1 'polypeptide(L)'
;GQRRLNPLNIQMLSRTLHEQIFRGARVRYSEAEIRRSVEHLQRHDLWGKETSTLPDVDLQLPRMYGKNIDEHFRLLAQKQSLPYLEAANELLRCELPPMPAQWAWQLGWTRYGPDGRAEAIDFPEERAVVLDVEVCVADGHCPTLAVAVSPHAWYSWCSKRLLEERYAWSSHLTLADLIPLESPVGASCAGKQDWPERVVVGHNVAFDRAFIKEQYLIQGSQVRFLDTMSMHMAISGLTGFQRSLWMAAKHGKRKGLQQVKEHMKKTRTKTEGPAVTSWDWVHVSSINNLADVHALYVGGEPLEKEARELFVKGTMADIRNNFQDLMSYCARDVQATHEVFQEQLPLFMERCPHPVTFAGMLEMGVSYLPVNGNWKRYLDDAQGIYEELQKEMKKSLMNLANDACQLLHEDRYKDDPWLWDLEWDTQEFKQKKNPGKKKKKKDEDGNSKAPAKAMGSDSSAREWQEVLLIPPDPGPPSEDEELKASASQLCLERLKETVVLQPKRLQHLPGHPGWYRKLCPRLEEAGWVPGPSLISLQMRVTPKLMRLVWDGFPLHYSEKHGWGYLVPGRQDNLPAAPLEEEGPPCPHRVIEYLYRQHCLEKGKEQPPGLEAAMEDEMLVMEGSTIWQKVEELGQLEVDIEEKMSRADQSLALVKGISWGMGWSQPSYHHGNGPYNDVNIPGCWFFKLPHKATLAPLLLLKDGNANNVGSPFAKDFLPQMEDGTLRAAVGRTHGTRALEINKMISFWRNAHKRISSQMVVWLKKGELPRVVTRHPDYNEEDDYGAILPQVVTAGTITRRAVEPTWLTASNARADRVGSELKAMVQVPPGYSLVGADVDSQELWIAAVLGEAHFAGMHGCTAFGWMTLQGKKSNATDLHSKTAATVGISREHAKIFNYGRIYGAGQPFAERLLMQFNHRLTQQQAREKAQQMYAVTKGIRRFHLSEEGEWLVKELDLAVDRAEDGSVSVQDVQRLYREAMKRSRRKKKKWDVVEHRVWAGGTESEMFNKLESIALSPSPQTPVLGCHISRALEPAVAKGEFLTSRVNWVVQSSAVDYLHLMLVAMKWLFEEFDINGRFCISIHDEVRYLVQQQDRYRAALALQITNLLTRCMFAYKLGLQDLPQSVAFFSAVDVDQCLRKEVTMNCATPSNPTGMEKKYGIPQGEALDIYQLIEITKGSLEK
;
A
#
# COMPACT_ATOMS: atom_id res chain seq x y z
N GLY A 1 -27.58 6.06 -38.98
CA GLY A 1 -26.30 6.56 -39.50
C GLY A 1 -25.48 5.41 -40.05
N GLN A 2 -24.61 5.65 -41.03
CA GLN A 2 -23.67 4.64 -41.51
C GLN A 2 -22.51 4.58 -40.50
N ARG A 3 -22.22 3.38 -39.95
CA ARG A 3 -21.20 3.18 -38.91
C ARG A 3 -19.82 3.57 -39.43
N ARG A 4 -19.06 4.38 -38.67
CA ARG A 4 -17.69 4.79 -39.03
C ARG A 4 -16.70 3.75 -38.52
N LEU A 5 -16.01 3.08 -39.44
CA LEU A 5 -14.92 2.16 -39.14
C LEU A 5 -13.58 2.73 -39.62
N ASN A 6 -12.51 2.50 -38.88
CA ASN A 6 -11.15 2.75 -39.37
C ASN A 6 -10.69 1.61 -40.31
N PRO A 7 -9.53 1.72 -40.98
CA PRO A 7 -9.00 0.67 -41.86
C PRO A 7 -8.74 -0.69 -41.18
N LEU A 8 -8.74 -0.74 -39.85
CA LEU A 8 -8.53 -1.93 -39.03
C LEU A 8 -9.86 -2.51 -38.48
N ASN A 9 -11.00 -2.07 -39.02
CA ASN A 9 -12.36 -2.46 -38.62
C ASN A 9 -12.73 -2.11 -37.17
N ILE A 10 -12.09 -1.09 -36.59
CA ILE A 10 -12.44 -0.57 -35.27
C ILE A 10 -13.50 0.51 -35.42
N GLN A 11 -14.56 0.40 -34.63
CA GLN A 11 -15.63 1.38 -34.56
C GLN A 11 -15.15 2.68 -33.93
N MET A 12 -15.23 3.74 -34.72
CA MET A 12 -14.89 5.10 -34.33
C MET A 12 -16.13 5.86 -33.85
N LEU A 13 -15.94 7.07 -33.30
CA LEU A 13 -17.05 7.95 -32.91
C LEU A 13 -18.08 8.13 -34.04
N SER A 14 -19.34 8.31 -33.65
CA SER A 14 -20.41 8.67 -34.59
C SER A 14 -20.05 9.96 -35.34
N ARG A 15 -20.61 10.12 -36.54
CA ARG A 15 -20.32 11.29 -37.39
C ARG A 15 -20.66 12.60 -36.68
N THR A 16 -21.81 12.65 -36.00
CA THR A 16 -22.27 13.83 -35.25
C THR A 16 -21.29 14.24 -34.15
N LEU A 17 -20.75 13.28 -33.39
CA LEU A 17 -19.78 13.56 -32.32
C LEU A 17 -18.41 13.95 -32.88
N HIS A 18 -17.95 13.28 -33.94
CA HIS A 18 -16.69 13.59 -34.60
C HIS A 18 -16.69 15.01 -35.19
N GLU A 19 -17.79 15.41 -35.84
CA GLU A 19 -17.97 16.75 -36.39
C GLU A 19 -18.00 17.83 -35.29
N GLN A 20 -18.58 17.54 -34.12
CA GLN A 20 -18.60 18.49 -33.00
C GLN A 20 -17.23 18.64 -32.33
N ILE A 21 -16.52 17.54 -32.04
CA ILE A 21 -15.26 17.55 -31.29
C ILE A 21 -14.06 17.91 -32.17
N PHE A 22 -13.92 17.23 -33.31
CA PHE A 22 -12.78 17.36 -34.21
C PHE A 22 -13.08 18.23 -35.44
N ARG A 23 -14.25 18.88 -35.49
CA ARG A 23 -14.66 19.80 -36.56
C ARG A 23 -14.62 19.18 -37.96
N GLY A 24 -14.89 17.87 -38.04
CA GLY A 24 -14.89 17.12 -39.29
C GLY A 24 -13.51 16.96 -39.93
N ALA A 25 -12.43 17.03 -39.14
CA ALA A 25 -11.07 16.79 -39.61
C ALA A 25 -10.99 15.46 -40.39
N ARG A 26 -10.58 15.53 -41.67
CA ARG A 26 -10.46 14.33 -42.50
C ARG A 26 -9.22 13.55 -42.09
N VAL A 27 -9.42 12.41 -41.43
CA VAL A 27 -8.34 11.49 -41.11
C VAL A 27 -7.92 10.75 -42.38
N ARG A 28 -6.67 10.92 -42.82
CA ARG A 28 -6.06 10.17 -43.91
C ARG A 28 -4.96 9.30 -43.35
N TYR A 29 -4.99 8.03 -43.69
CA TYR A 29 -4.01 7.04 -43.27
C TYR A 29 -3.14 6.67 -44.46
N SER A 30 -1.83 6.49 -44.25
CA SER A 30 -0.93 6.02 -45.30
C SER A 30 -1.15 4.53 -45.55
N GLU A 31 -1.16 4.09 -46.82
CA GLU A 31 -1.27 2.67 -47.17
C GLU A 31 -0.12 1.85 -46.55
N ALA A 32 1.08 2.43 -46.44
CA ALA A 32 2.22 1.79 -45.81
C ALA A 32 1.98 1.53 -44.31
N GLU A 33 1.39 2.50 -43.60
CA GLU A 33 1.09 2.38 -42.17
C GLU A 33 -0.03 1.37 -41.90
N ILE A 34 -1.05 1.34 -42.76
CA ILE A 34 -2.12 0.33 -42.70
C ILE A 34 -1.54 -1.06 -42.88
N ARG A 35 -0.72 -1.26 -43.92
CA ARG A 35 -0.07 -2.55 -44.20
C ARG A 35 0.79 -3.00 -43.03
N ARG A 36 1.63 -2.11 -42.48
CA ARG A 36 2.47 -2.38 -41.31
C ARG A 36 1.64 -2.81 -40.09
N SER A 37 0.50 -2.16 -39.86
CA SER A 37 -0.42 -2.48 -38.78
C SER A 37 -1.07 -3.86 -38.97
N VAL A 38 -1.55 -4.16 -40.18
CA VAL A 38 -2.15 -5.47 -40.50
C VAL A 38 -1.13 -6.59 -40.34
N GLU A 39 0.10 -6.41 -40.86
CA GLU A 39 1.18 -7.40 -40.70
C GLU A 39 1.53 -7.62 -39.22
N HIS A 40 1.58 -6.57 -38.41
CA HIS A 40 1.81 -6.68 -36.97
C HIS A 40 0.69 -7.44 -36.26
N LEU A 41 -0.58 -7.16 -36.56
CA LEU A 41 -1.73 -7.86 -35.98
C LEU A 41 -1.82 -9.33 -36.43
N GLN A 42 -1.39 -9.64 -37.66
CA GLN A 42 -1.30 -11.00 -38.17
C GLN A 42 -0.22 -11.81 -37.43
N ARG A 43 0.97 -11.24 -37.20
CA ARG A 43 2.06 -11.89 -36.44
C ARG A 43 1.66 -12.27 -35.00
N HIS A 44 0.64 -11.63 -34.45
CA HIS A 44 0.17 -11.86 -33.08
C HIS A 44 -1.19 -12.57 -32.98
N ASP A 45 -1.71 -13.11 -34.09
CA ASP A 45 -2.99 -13.82 -34.20
C ASP A 45 -4.20 -12.98 -33.73
N LEU A 46 -4.25 -11.71 -34.12
CA LEU A 46 -5.35 -10.79 -33.79
C LEU A 46 -6.16 -10.34 -35.01
N TRP A 47 -5.55 -10.33 -36.19
CA TRP A 47 -6.23 -9.93 -37.43
C TRP A 47 -7.36 -10.92 -37.79
N GLY A 48 -8.52 -10.39 -38.20
CA GLY A 48 -9.67 -11.19 -38.64
C GLY A 48 -10.53 -11.81 -37.52
N LYS A 49 -10.24 -11.53 -36.25
CA LYS A 49 -11.09 -11.94 -35.12
C LYS A 49 -12.36 -11.09 -35.02
N GLU A 50 -13.46 -11.70 -34.57
CA GLU A 50 -14.75 -11.00 -34.41
C GLU A 50 -14.66 -9.81 -33.45
N THR A 51 -15.04 -8.63 -33.95
CA THR A 51 -15.12 -7.38 -33.19
C THR A 51 -16.55 -7.14 -32.71
N SER A 52 -16.73 -6.79 -31.43
CA SER A 52 -18.05 -6.31 -30.95
C SER A 52 -18.36 -4.95 -31.55
N THR A 53 -19.56 -4.80 -32.11
CA THR A 53 -20.07 -3.50 -32.56
C THR A 53 -21.06 -2.96 -31.55
N LEU A 54 -20.97 -1.66 -31.27
CA LEU A 54 -21.85 -0.94 -30.37
C LEU A 54 -22.88 -0.11 -31.17
N PRO A 55 -24.07 0.17 -30.65
CA PRO A 55 -25.01 1.10 -31.29
C PRO A 55 -24.40 2.51 -31.41
N ASP A 56 -24.67 3.23 -32.50
CA ASP A 56 -24.23 4.63 -32.64
C ASP A 56 -24.87 5.51 -31.56
N VAL A 57 -24.10 6.45 -31.03
CA VAL A 57 -24.59 7.46 -30.07
C VAL A 57 -24.78 8.79 -30.80
N ASP A 58 -25.99 9.32 -30.77
CA ASP A 58 -26.33 10.64 -31.29
C ASP A 58 -26.63 11.58 -30.11
N LEU A 59 -25.73 12.52 -29.87
CA LEU A 59 -25.77 13.44 -28.73
C LEU A 59 -25.29 14.82 -29.19
N GLN A 60 -26.02 15.85 -28.80
CA GLN A 60 -25.61 17.24 -29.01
C GLN A 60 -24.77 17.68 -27.80
N LEU A 61 -23.49 17.91 -28.04
CA LEU A 61 -22.56 18.33 -27.00
C LEU A 61 -22.75 19.82 -26.69
N PRO A 62 -22.48 20.25 -25.44
CA PRO A 62 -22.42 21.66 -25.09
C PRO A 62 -21.41 22.41 -25.95
N ARG A 63 -21.68 23.70 -26.20
CA ARG A 63 -20.83 24.53 -27.05
C ARG A 63 -19.43 24.68 -26.45
N MET A 64 -18.42 24.16 -27.14
CA MET A 64 -17.02 24.38 -26.75
C MET A 64 -16.58 25.83 -26.99
N TYR A 65 -15.84 26.40 -26.04
CA TYR A 65 -15.36 27.80 -26.13
C TYR A 65 -14.14 28.01 -27.05
N GLY A 66 -13.31 26.98 -27.26
CA GLY A 66 -12.04 27.08 -28.02
C GLY A 66 -12.14 26.63 -29.49
N LYS A 67 -11.08 26.84 -30.29
CA LYS A 67 -10.98 26.37 -31.69
C LYS A 67 -10.74 24.87 -31.80
N ASN A 68 -10.22 24.25 -30.76
CA ASN A 68 -10.01 22.83 -30.64
C ASN A 68 -10.18 22.42 -29.17
N ILE A 69 -10.10 21.13 -28.89
CA ILE A 69 -10.33 20.59 -27.55
C ILE A 69 -9.28 21.07 -26.53
N ASP A 70 -8.02 21.23 -26.95
CA ASP A 70 -6.94 21.75 -26.10
C ASP A 70 -7.17 23.19 -25.67
N GLU A 71 -7.49 24.07 -26.63
CA GLU A 71 -7.83 25.47 -26.33
C GLU A 71 -9.09 25.56 -25.47
N HIS A 72 -10.08 24.69 -25.69
CA HIS A 72 -11.26 24.62 -24.83
C HIS A 72 -10.86 24.31 -23.38
N PHE A 73 -10.08 23.27 -23.11
CA PHE A 73 -9.62 22.94 -21.76
C PHE A 73 -8.73 24.02 -21.13
N ARG A 74 -7.90 24.71 -21.90
CA ARG A 74 -7.13 25.87 -21.40
C ARG A 74 -8.04 27.00 -20.95
N LEU A 75 -9.03 27.36 -21.76
CA LEU A 75 -10.00 28.41 -21.43
C LEU A 75 -10.85 28.04 -20.21
N LEU A 76 -11.29 26.78 -20.12
CA LEU A 76 -12.02 26.28 -18.94
C LEU A 76 -11.19 26.43 -17.67
N ALA A 77 -9.96 25.90 -17.69
CA ALA A 77 -9.09 25.95 -16.54
C ALA A 77 -8.71 27.39 -16.17
N GLN A 78 -8.45 28.26 -17.15
CA GLN A 78 -8.20 29.68 -16.90
C GLN A 78 -9.40 30.35 -16.24
N LYS A 79 -10.62 30.18 -16.77
CA LYS A 79 -11.84 30.75 -16.17
C LYS A 79 -12.02 30.30 -14.71
N GLN A 80 -11.78 29.03 -14.42
CA GLN A 80 -11.95 28.45 -13.08
C GLN A 80 -10.83 28.79 -12.09
N SER A 81 -9.60 29.05 -12.57
CA SER A 81 -8.43 29.25 -11.71
C SER A 81 -7.95 30.69 -11.62
N LEU A 82 -8.29 31.55 -12.58
CA LEU A 82 -7.82 32.93 -12.65
C LEU A 82 -8.10 33.74 -11.38
N PRO A 83 -9.30 33.70 -10.77
CA PRO A 83 -9.56 34.48 -9.56
C PRO A 83 -8.66 34.07 -8.39
N TYR A 84 -8.37 32.77 -8.29
CA TYR A 84 -7.48 32.22 -7.28
C TYR A 84 -6.02 32.53 -7.58
N LEU A 85 -5.60 32.52 -8.86
CA LEU A 85 -4.26 32.93 -9.27
C LEU A 85 -4.03 34.42 -9.03
N GLU A 86 -5.02 35.28 -9.24
CA GLU A 86 -4.92 36.72 -8.94
C GLU A 86 -4.72 36.93 -7.44
N ALA A 87 -5.55 36.31 -6.60
CA ALA A 87 -5.40 36.36 -5.14
C ALA A 87 -4.04 35.80 -4.67
N ALA A 88 -3.59 34.68 -5.24
CA ALA A 88 -2.27 34.11 -4.97
C ALA A 88 -1.12 35.04 -5.38
N ASN A 89 -1.26 35.75 -6.52
CA ASN A 89 -0.27 36.71 -7.00
C ASN A 89 -0.21 37.99 -6.15
N GLU A 90 -1.32 38.41 -5.54
CA GLU A 90 -1.32 39.50 -4.54
C GLU A 90 -0.43 39.13 -3.34
N LEU A 91 -0.54 37.90 -2.86
CA LEU A 91 0.26 37.36 -1.75
C LEU A 91 1.72 37.07 -2.14
N LEU A 92 1.97 36.72 -3.41
CA LEU A 92 3.33 36.51 -3.94
C LEU A 92 4.16 37.80 -3.94
N ARG A 93 3.53 38.94 -4.27
CA ARG A 93 4.20 40.24 -4.45
C ARG A 93 4.27 41.09 -3.19
N CYS A 94 3.62 40.69 -2.11
CA CYS A 94 3.58 41.47 -0.88
C CYS A 94 4.86 41.31 -0.05
N GLU A 95 5.27 42.39 0.62
CA GLU A 95 6.14 42.32 1.79
C GLU A 95 5.24 42.18 3.01
N LEU A 96 5.50 41.19 3.85
CA LEU A 96 4.66 40.93 5.03
C LEU A 96 4.75 42.11 6.02
N PRO A 97 3.64 42.46 6.68
CA PRO A 97 3.66 43.44 7.76
C PRO A 97 4.54 42.96 8.92
N PRO A 98 5.08 43.88 9.75
CA PRO A 98 5.91 43.50 10.88
C PRO A 98 5.15 42.59 11.85
N MET A 99 5.79 41.49 12.26
CA MET A 99 5.20 40.53 13.19
C MET A 99 4.92 41.20 14.54
N PRO A 100 3.74 40.95 15.16
CA PRO A 100 3.42 41.47 16.48
C PRO A 100 4.43 41.01 17.55
N ALA A 101 4.84 41.92 18.43
CA ALA A 101 5.72 41.60 19.55
C ALA A 101 4.98 40.90 20.72
N GLN A 102 3.67 41.10 20.83
CA GLN A 102 2.80 40.46 21.82
C GLN A 102 1.48 40.06 21.18
N TRP A 103 1.03 38.85 21.49
CA TRP A 103 -0.21 38.28 20.99
C TRP A 103 -1.34 38.46 22.02
N ALA A 104 -2.52 38.82 21.55
CA ALA A 104 -3.70 39.03 22.38
C ALA A 104 -4.27 37.69 22.88
N TRP A 105 -4.51 37.61 24.19
CA TRP A 105 -5.20 36.49 24.83
C TRP A 105 -6.72 36.71 24.79
N GLN A 106 -7.30 36.61 23.59
CA GLN A 106 -8.71 36.90 23.33
C GLN A 106 -9.39 35.79 22.52
N LEU A 107 -10.67 35.56 22.78
CA LEU A 107 -11.46 34.51 22.14
C LEU A 107 -11.77 34.86 20.68
N GLY A 108 -11.57 33.91 19.76
CA GLY A 108 -11.82 34.13 18.34
C GLY A 108 -10.68 34.85 17.64
N TRP A 109 -10.98 35.51 16.52
CA TRP A 109 -9.99 36.19 15.71
C TRP A 109 -9.61 37.57 16.25
N THR A 110 -8.32 37.87 16.26
CA THR A 110 -7.76 39.20 16.51
C THR A 110 -6.88 39.58 15.33
N ARG A 111 -7.10 40.79 14.79
CA ARG A 111 -6.32 41.42 13.72
C ARG A 111 -5.25 42.32 14.31
N TYR A 112 -4.05 42.28 13.75
CA TYR A 112 -2.93 43.15 14.11
C TYR A 112 -2.53 44.00 12.90
N GLY A 113 -2.81 45.29 12.97
CA GLY A 113 -2.44 46.24 11.93
C GLY A 113 -0.93 46.53 11.89
N PRO A 114 -0.42 47.16 10.82
CA PRO A 114 0.99 47.58 10.73
C PRO A 114 1.43 48.56 11.83
N ASP A 115 0.47 49.26 12.43
CA ASP A 115 0.65 50.16 13.57
C ASP A 115 0.68 49.44 14.93
N GLY A 116 0.53 48.11 14.94
CA GLY A 116 0.54 47.27 16.14
C GLY A 116 -0.79 47.26 16.91
N ARG A 117 -1.86 47.85 16.37
CA ARG A 117 -3.18 47.81 17.01
C ARG A 117 -3.81 46.43 16.88
N ALA A 118 -4.31 45.90 18.00
CA ALA A 118 -5.04 44.64 18.07
C ALA A 118 -6.56 44.90 18.10
N GLU A 119 -7.29 44.37 17.13
CA GLU A 119 -8.74 44.52 16.99
C GLU A 119 -9.41 43.15 16.90
N ALA A 120 -10.46 42.91 17.70
CA ALA A 120 -11.25 41.68 17.62
C ALA A 120 -12.16 41.71 16.38
N ILE A 121 -12.14 40.64 15.59
CA ILE A 121 -12.92 40.51 14.35
C ILE A 121 -13.62 39.15 14.30
N ASP A 122 -14.62 39.02 13.43
CA ASP A 122 -15.33 37.74 13.25
C ASP A 122 -14.54 36.74 12.38
N PHE A 123 -13.92 37.22 11.30
CA PHE A 123 -13.09 36.43 10.37
C PHE A 123 -12.23 37.37 9.48
N PRO A 124 -11.10 36.90 8.91
CA PRO A 124 -10.28 37.71 8.00
C PRO A 124 -11.04 38.12 6.73
N GLU A 125 -10.94 39.39 6.33
CA GLU A 125 -11.69 39.93 5.19
C GLU A 125 -10.95 39.76 3.85
N GLU A 126 -9.65 39.53 3.89
CA GLU A 126 -8.78 39.47 2.72
C GLU A 126 -9.04 38.27 1.80
N ARG A 127 -8.71 38.47 0.52
CA ARG A 127 -8.86 37.44 -0.53
C ARG A 127 -7.83 36.33 -0.46
N ALA A 128 -6.65 36.62 0.09
CA ALA A 128 -5.55 35.67 0.20
C ALA A 128 -4.89 35.75 1.58
N VAL A 129 -4.76 34.59 2.23
CA VAL A 129 -4.10 34.46 3.53
C VAL A 129 -3.20 33.22 3.56
N VAL A 130 -2.09 33.29 4.29
CA VAL A 130 -1.36 32.10 4.74
C VAL A 130 -1.88 31.73 6.11
N LEU A 131 -2.18 30.45 6.34
CA LEU A 131 -2.80 29.94 7.57
C LEU A 131 -2.05 28.71 8.07
N ASP A 132 -1.87 28.64 9.38
CA ASP A 132 -1.42 27.45 10.11
C ASP A 132 -2.32 27.22 11.34
N VAL A 133 -2.69 25.97 11.61
CA VAL A 133 -3.57 25.59 12.71
C VAL A 133 -2.90 24.56 13.61
N GLU A 134 -2.85 24.85 14.91
CA GLU A 134 -2.27 23.96 15.91
C GLU A 134 -3.31 23.32 16.84
N VAL A 135 -3.05 22.07 17.20
CA VAL A 135 -3.95 21.21 17.99
C VAL A 135 -3.20 20.55 19.13
N CYS A 136 -3.75 20.66 20.35
CA CYS A 136 -3.27 19.89 21.50
C CYS A 136 -3.74 18.43 21.43
N VAL A 137 -2.91 17.55 20.86
CA VAL A 137 -3.26 16.14 20.57
C VAL A 137 -3.60 15.34 21.83
N ALA A 138 -2.95 15.63 22.96
CA ALA A 138 -3.23 14.97 24.24
C ALA A 138 -4.65 15.24 24.76
N ASP A 139 -5.22 16.37 24.34
CA ASP A 139 -6.46 16.93 24.87
C ASP A 139 -7.64 16.73 23.90
N GLY A 140 -7.41 16.35 22.64
CA GLY A 140 -8.47 15.97 21.68
C GLY A 140 -8.24 16.47 20.26
N HIS A 141 -9.33 16.54 19.49
CA HIS A 141 -9.32 16.86 18.06
C HIS A 141 -9.85 18.28 17.74
N CYS A 142 -9.92 19.19 18.72
CA CYS A 142 -10.37 20.56 18.48
C CYS A 142 -9.18 21.48 18.16
N PRO A 143 -9.35 22.48 17.27
CA PRO A 143 -8.32 23.48 17.03
C PRO A 143 -8.03 24.25 18.32
N THR A 144 -6.74 24.48 18.62
CA THR A 144 -6.31 25.15 19.85
C THR A 144 -5.91 26.59 19.58
N LEU A 145 -5.07 26.78 18.56
CA LEU A 145 -4.56 28.07 18.08
C LEU A 145 -4.53 28.07 16.56
N ALA A 146 -4.68 29.24 15.95
CA ALA A 146 -4.33 29.44 14.55
C ALA A 146 -3.68 30.80 14.35
N VAL A 147 -2.74 30.86 13.42
CA VAL A 147 -2.10 32.11 13.00
C VAL A 147 -2.31 32.26 11.50
N ALA A 148 -2.65 33.47 11.08
CA ALA A 148 -2.71 33.80 9.66
C ALA A 148 -2.03 35.13 9.37
N VAL A 149 -1.57 35.29 8.14
CA VAL A 149 -1.04 36.55 7.64
C VAL A 149 -1.62 36.87 6.26
N SER A 150 -1.98 38.14 6.07
CA SER A 150 -2.38 38.71 4.79
C SER A 150 -1.36 39.76 4.34
N PRO A 151 -1.47 40.29 3.10
CA PRO A 151 -0.67 41.44 2.68
C PRO A 151 -0.82 42.70 3.55
N HIS A 152 -1.84 42.76 4.42
CA HIS A 152 -2.19 43.96 5.18
C HIS A 152 -2.08 43.82 6.69
N ALA A 153 -2.23 42.61 7.25
CA ALA A 153 -2.25 42.39 8.69
C ALA A 153 -1.87 40.97 9.09
N TRP A 154 -1.47 40.81 10.35
CA TRP A 154 -1.38 39.52 11.03
C TRP A 154 -2.69 39.20 11.74
N TYR A 155 -2.94 37.91 11.95
CA TYR A 155 -4.15 37.41 12.59
C TYR A 155 -3.80 36.30 13.57
N SER A 156 -4.45 36.31 14.73
CA SER A 156 -4.42 35.19 15.68
C SER A 156 -5.84 34.74 16.00
N TRP A 157 -6.04 33.43 16.09
CA TRP A 157 -7.27 32.84 16.58
C TRP A 157 -6.99 32.03 17.85
N CYS A 158 -7.70 32.32 18.93
CA CYS A 158 -7.64 31.49 20.14
C CYS A 158 -8.95 30.74 20.36
N SER A 159 -8.82 29.44 20.61
CA SER A 159 -9.96 28.60 20.96
C SER A 159 -10.58 28.98 22.31
N LYS A 160 -11.88 28.75 22.44
CA LYS A 160 -12.60 28.88 23.73
C LYS A 160 -11.96 28.02 24.82
N ARG A 161 -11.49 26.84 24.44
CA ARG A 161 -10.86 25.85 25.33
C ARG A 161 -9.55 26.34 25.93
N LEU A 162 -8.76 27.10 25.17
CA LEU A 162 -7.51 27.65 25.67
C LEU A 162 -7.77 28.63 26.83
N LEU A 163 -8.82 29.45 26.71
CA LEU A 163 -9.11 30.55 27.61
C LEU A 163 -9.94 30.12 28.84
N GLU A 164 -10.84 29.15 28.70
CA GLU A 164 -11.73 28.72 29.80
C GLU A 164 -11.14 27.55 30.61
N GLU A 165 -11.04 27.73 31.94
CA GLU A 165 -10.51 26.70 32.85
C GLU A 165 -11.47 25.50 33.06
N ARG A 166 -12.78 25.71 32.91
CA ARG A 166 -13.83 24.71 33.16
C ARG A 166 -14.61 24.31 31.90
N TYR A 167 -13.91 24.14 30.78
CA TYR A 167 -14.57 23.64 29.58
C TYR A 167 -14.80 22.12 29.68
N ALA A 168 -16.06 21.71 29.80
CA ALA A 168 -16.47 20.32 29.78
C ALA A 168 -16.65 19.86 28.33
N TRP A 169 -16.21 18.63 28.05
CA TRP A 169 -16.23 18.03 26.73
C TRP A 169 -17.69 17.84 26.26
N SER A 170 -18.04 18.33 25.07
CA SER A 170 -19.08 17.64 24.29
C SER A 170 -18.43 16.42 23.65
N SER A 171 -19.11 15.27 23.69
CA SER A 171 -18.68 14.06 22.96
C SER A 171 -18.75 14.23 21.44
N HIS A 172 -19.33 15.33 20.95
CA HIS A 172 -19.62 15.58 19.55
C HIS A 172 -19.07 16.95 19.13
N LEU A 173 -18.20 16.92 18.13
CA LEU A 173 -17.69 18.11 17.44
C LEU A 173 -18.82 18.72 16.61
N THR A 174 -19.01 20.03 16.78
CA THR A 174 -19.98 20.82 16.01
C THR A 174 -19.28 21.97 15.28
N LEU A 175 -19.98 22.63 14.37
CA LEU A 175 -19.45 23.80 13.67
C LEU A 175 -19.02 24.95 14.60
N ALA A 176 -19.54 25.00 15.83
CA ALA A 176 -19.18 26.03 16.82
C ALA A 176 -17.78 25.84 17.42
N ASP A 177 -17.22 24.63 17.32
CA ASP A 177 -15.89 24.29 17.84
C ASP A 177 -14.77 24.55 16.81
N LEU A 178 -15.14 24.93 15.59
CA LEU A 178 -14.25 25.12 14.44
C LEU A 178 -13.93 26.59 14.18
N ILE A 179 -12.92 26.83 13.35
CA ILE A 179 -12.43 28.17 13.00
C ILE A 179 -13.31 28.75 11.88
N PRO A 180 -14.00 29.88 12.09
CA PRO A 180 -14.73 30.57 11.03
C PRO A 180 -13.76 31.35 10.13
N LEU A 181 -13.88 31.22 8.81
CA LEU A 181 -13.09 32.03 7.85
C LEU A 181 -13.94 32.91 6.93
N GLU A 182 -15.24 32.65 6.84
CA GLU A 182 -16.12 33.37 5.90
C GLU A 182 -17.44 33.79 6.55
N SER A 183 -17.76 33.28 7.74
CA SER A 183 -19.04 33.52 8.41
C SER A 183 -18.88 34.07 9.84
N PRO A 184 -19.75 35.01 10.26
CA PRO A 184 -19.78 35.46 11.64
C PRO A 184 -20.13 34.34 12.64
N VAL A 185 -19.76 34.57 13.90
CA VAL A 185 -20.08 33.65 15.00
C VAL A 185 -21.60 33.52 15.15
N GLY A 186 -22.13 32.30 15.00
CA GLY A 186 -23.57 32.00 15.10
C GLY A 186 -24.39 32.15 13.82
N ALA A 187 -23.79 32.54 12.69
CA ALA A 187 -24.47 32.53 11.40
C ALA A 187 -24.73 31.09 10.93
N SER A 188 -26.01 30.73 10.78
CA SER A 188 -26.48 29.49 10.17
C SER A 188 -26.62 29.68 8.66
N CYS A 189 -25.54 29.43 7.90
CA CYS A 189 -25.51 29.67 6.47
C CYS A 189 -26.28 28.57 5.69
N ALA A 190 -27.60 28.72 5.56
CA ALA A 190 -28.47 27.83 4.78
C ALA A 190 -29.07 28.50 3.51
N GLY A 191 -28.54 29.66 3.09
CA GLY A 191 -28.98 30.38 1.88
C GLY A 191 -27.88 30.48 0.82
N LYS A 192 -28.27 30.71 -0.44
CA LYS A 192 -27.38 31.14 -1.53
C LYS A 192 -26.77 32.50 -1.14
N GLN A 193 -25.67 32.48 -0.39
CA GLN A 193 -24.78 33.63 -0.24
C GLN A 193 -23.81 33.59 -1.41
N ASP A 194 -23.62 34.73 -2.07
CA ASP A 194 -22.55 34.90 -3.05
C ASP A 194 -21.21 34.87 -2.29
N TRP A 195 -20.67 33.67 -2.10
CA TRP A 195 -19.38 33.47 -1.46
C TRP A 195 -18.28 34.07 -2.33
N PRO A 196 -17.43 34.97 -1.80
CA PRO A 196 -16.30 35.50 -2.55
C PRO A 196 -15.26 34.42 -2.80
N GLU A 197 -14.58 34.50 -3.94
CA GLU A 197 -13.46 33.61 -4.28
C GLU A 197 -12.23 34.00 -3.45
N ARG A 198 -11.74 33.07 -2.63
CA ARG A 198 -10.62 33.28 -1.69
C ARG A 198 -9.60 32.14 -1.78
N VAL A 199 -8.34 32.44 -1.47
CA VAL A 199 -7.25 31.47 -1.40
C VAL A 199 -6.66 31.42 -0.01
N VAL A 200 -6.49 30.20 0.50
CA VAL A 200 -5.73 29.91 1.70
C VAL A 200 -4.48 29.12 1.32
N VAL A 201 -3.32 29.62 1.69
CA VAL A 201 -2.01 28.95 1.52
C VAL A 201 -1.58 28.37 2.86
N GLY A 202 -0.97 27.20 2.86
CA GLY A 202 -0.40 26.62 4.08
C GLY A 202 0.60 25.51 3.77
N HIS A 203 1.18 24.93 4.81
CA HIS A 203 2.09 23.80 4.71
C HIS A 203 1.44 22.56 5.32
N ASN A 204 0.93 21.65 4.48
CA ASN A 204 -0.04 20.61 4.85
C ASN A 204 -1.48 21.11 5.06
N VAL A 205 -1.97 21.89 4.10
CA VAL A 205 -3.30 22.52 4.16
C VAL A 205 -4.45 21.53 4.35
N ALA A 206 -4.28 20.26 3.96
CA ALA A 206 -5.31 19.26 4.17
C ALA A 206 -5.62 19.03 5.67
N PHE A 207 -4.61 19.20 6.54
CA PHE A 207 -4.78 19.19 7.99
C PHE A 207 -5.48 20.47 8.48
N ASP A 208 -4.97 21.64 8.10
CA ASP A 208 -5.52 22.94 8.51
C ASP A 208 -6.99 23.10 8.08
N ARG A 209 -7.29 22.68 6.85
CA ARG A 209 -8.62 22.69 6.24
C ARG A 209 -9.64 21.93 7.08
N ALA A 210 -9.23 20.84 7.72
CA ALA A 210 -10.13 20.04 8.54
C ALA A 210 -10.69 20.86 9.72
N PHE A 211 -10.05 21.97 10.11
CA PHE A 211 -10.52 22.81 11.23
C PHE A 211 -11.32 24.03 10.79
N ILE A 212 -11.57 24.21 9.49
CA ILE A 212 -12.31 25.35 8.94
C ILE A 212 -13.80 25.03 8.91
N LYS A 213 -14.60 25.88 9.54
CA LYS A 213 -16.05 25.72 9.74
C LYS A 213 -16.81 25.54 8.42
N GLU A 214 -16.64 26.45 7.47
CA GLU A 214 -17.46 26.51 6.25
C GLU A 214 -17.22 25.35 5.28
N GLN A 215 -16.09 24.65 5.43
CA GLN A 215 -15.74 23.51 4.59
C GLN A 215 -16.66 22.29 4.81
N TYR A 216 -17.32 22.21 5.97
CA TYR A 216 -18.27 21.17 6.35
C TYR A 216 -19.71 21.43 5.89
N LEU A 217 -20.02 22.62 5.36
CA LEU A 217 -21.33 22.88 4.78
C LEU A 217 -21.53 22.01 3.53
N ILE A 218 -22.72 21.43 3.32
CA ILE A 218 -23.00 20.57 2.16
C ILE A 218 -22.79 21.35 0.85
N GLN A 219 -23.37 22.56 0.79
CA GLN A 219 -23.08 23.54 -0.26
C GLN A 219 -21.75 24.20 0.10
N GLY A 220 -20.67 23.75 -0.54
CA GLY A 220 -19.31 24.20 -0.23
C GLY A 220 -19.08 25.66 -0.59
N SER A 221 -18.11 26.29 0.08
CA SER A 221 -17.72 27.67 -0.21
C SER A 221 -16.82 27.79 -1.46
N GLN A 222 -16.54 29.04 -1.83
CA GLN A 222 -15.63 29.38 -2.92
C GLN A 222 -14.20 29.61 -2.42
N VAL A 223 -13.84 29.15 -1.21
CA VAL A 223 -12.44 29.08 -0.79
C VAL A 223 -11.75 27.91 -1.50
N ARG A 224 -10.53 28.14 -1.96
CA ARG A 224 -9.62 27.09 -2.43
C ARG A 224 -8.29 27.15 -1.69
N PHE A 225 -7.60 26.00 -1.69
CA PHE A 225 -6.46 25.75 -0.83
C PHE A 225 -5.21 25.44 -1.66
N LEU A 226 -4.09 26.07 -1.31
CA LEU A 226 -2.79 25.87 -1.94
C LEU A 226 -1.79 25.30 -0.95
N ASP A 227 -1.39 24.05 -1.17
CA ASP A 227 -0.47 23.32 -0.29
C ASP A 227 0.97 23.38 -0.81
N THR A 228 1.84 24.06 -0.06
CA THR A 228 3.28 24.17 -0.36
C THR A 228 3.97 22.80 -0.28
N MET A 229 3.49 21.87 0.55
CA MET A 229 4.05 20.50 0.57
C MET A 229 3.74 19.75 -0.73
N SER A 230 2.51 19.87 -1.25
CA SER A 230 2.11 19.29 -2.54
C SER A 230 2.89 19.90 -3.71
N MET A 231 3.06 21.22 -3.74
CA MET A 231 3.89 21.89 -4.76
C MET A 231 5.35 21.44 -4.68
N HIS A 232 5.93 21.35 -3.48
CA HIS A 232 7.26 20.81 -3.29
C HIS A 232 7.40 19.38 -3.84
N MET A 233 6.45 18.48 -3.57
CA MET A 233 6.47 17.12 -4.09
C MET A 233 6.43 17.05 -5.62
N ALA A 234 5.65 17.94 -6.26
CA ALA A 234 5.62 18.05 -7.71
C ALA A 234 6.94 18.58 -8.30
N ILE A 235 7.57 19.57 -7.67
CA ILE A 235 8.79 20.23 -8.18
C ILE A 235 10.05 19.42 -7.86
N SER A 236 10.23 19.02 -6.59
CA SER A 236 11.47 18.44 -6.05
C SER A 236 11.22 17.25 -5.11
N GLY A 237 10.12 16.52 -5.27
CA GLY A 237 9.85 15.34 -4.45
C GLY A 237 10.83 14.18 -4.69
N LEU A 238 11.00 13.35 -3.66
CA LEU A 238 11.85 12.15 -3.69
C LEU A 238 11.03 10.87 -3.84
N THR A 239 11.56 9.88 -4.57
CA THR A 239 11.04 8.50 -4.51
C THR A 239 11.21 7.91 -3.10
N GLY A 240 10.46 6.87 -2.73
CA GLY A 240 10.62 6.20 -1.43
C GLY A 240 12.03 5.65 -1.19
N PHE A 241 12.70 5.19 -2.26
CA PHE A 241 14.08 4.74 -2.19
C PHE A 241 15.06 5.93 -2.03
N GLN A 242 14.93 6.98 -2.83
CA GLN A 242 15.75 8.19 -2.70
C GLN A 242 15.57 8.84 -1.33
N ARG A 243 14.35 8.89 -0.78
CA ARG A 243 14.08 9.39 0.58
C ARG A 243 14.85 8.59 1.65
N SER A 244 14.89 7.27 1.51
CA SER A 244 15.64 6.40 2.43
C SER A 244 17.16 6.67 2.36
N LEU A 245 17.68 6.87 1.14
CA LEU A 245 19.08 7.23 0.91
C LEU A 245 19.42 8.64 1.43
N TRP A 246 18.54 9.62 1.18
CA TRP A 246 18.68 11.00 1.66
C TRP A 246 18.75 11.05 3.19
N MET A 247 17.83 10.36 3.86
CA MET A 247 17.81 10.21 5.33
C MET A 247 19.10 9.58 5.86
N ALA A 248 19.63 8.58 5.16
CA ALA A 248 20.88 7.93 5.51
C ALA A 248 22.08 8.88 5.39
N ALA A 249 22.11 9.69 4.33
CA ALA A 249 23.18 10.65 4.06
C ALA A 249 23.19 11.81 5.06
N LYS A 250 22.03 12.39 5.37
CA LYS A 250 21.90 13.58 6.24
C LYS A 250 21.86 13.25 7.75
N HIS A 251 21.21 12.16 8.15
CA HIS A 251 21.01 11.83 9.59
C HIS A 251 21.88 10.67 10.11
N GLY A 252 22.83 10.15 9.34
CA GLY A 252 23.88 9.26 9.83
C GLY A 252 23.42 7.92 10.46
N LYS A 253 22.18 7.45 10.19
CA LYS A 253 21.69 6.19 10.78
C LYS A 253 22.51 5.00 10.26
N ARG A 254 23.18 4.26 11.16
CA ARG A 254 24.05 3.08 10.90
C ARG A 254 23.47 2.07 9.87
N LYS A 255 22.15 1.83 9.87
CA LYS A 255 21.47 0.92 8.93
C LYS A 255 21.38 1.47 7.50
N GLY A 256 21.14 2.77 7.35
CA GLY A 256 21.11 3.44 6.05
C GLY A 256 22.52 3.50 5.44
N LEU A 257 23.54 3.75 6.27
CA LEU A 257 24.94 3.76 5.86
C LEU A 257 25.39 2.42 5.25
N GLN A 258 24.81 1.30 5.69
CA GLN A 258 25.10 -0.04 5.16
C GLN A 258 24.47 -0.25 3.76
N GLN A 259 23.24 0.23 3.56
CA GLN A 259 22.57 0.23 2.24
C GLN A 259 23.29 1.17 1.26
N VAL A 260 23.73 2.32 1.75
CA VAL A 260 24.58 3.26 1.01
C VAL A 260 25.90 2.60 0.63
N LYS A 261 26.55 1.86 1.54
CA LYS A 261 27.79 1.09 1.26
C LYS A 261 27.59 -0.04 0.25
N GLU A 262 26.46 -0.75 0.29
CA GLU A 262 26.12 -1.81 -0.68
C GLU A 262 25.80 -1.22 -2.07
N HIS A 263 25.03 -0.13 -2.12
CA HIS A 263 24.81 0.61 -3.36
C HIS A 263 26.14 1.14 -3.91
N MET A 264 26.95 1.80 -3.07
CA MET A 264 28.30 2.25 -3.44
C MET A 264 29.20 1.11 -3.94
N LYS A 265 29.11 -0.09 -3.37
CA LYS A 265 29.84 -1.27 -3.87
C LYS A 265 29.36 -1.69 -5.26
N LYS A 266 28.05 -1.71 -5.51
CA LYS A 266 27.47 -2.05 -6.83
C LYS A 266 27.71 -0.98 -7.89
N THR A 267 27.67 0.30 -7.53
CA THR A 267 27.96 1.42 -8.44
C THR A 267 29.46 1.54 -8.72
N ARG A 268 30.34 1.26 -7.74
CA ARG A 268 31.81 1.18 -7.95
C ARG A 268 32.20 0.11 -8.97
N THR A 269 31.48 -1.01 -9.03
CA THR A 269 31.75 -2.07 -10.00
C THR A 269 31.32 -1.73 -11.44
N LYS A 270 30.66 -0.59 -11.70
CA LYS A 270 30.10 -0.26 -13.03
C LYS A 270 30.81 0.88 -13.79
N THR A 271 31.87 1.52 -13.31
CA THR A 271 32.69 2.43 -14.15
C THR A 271 34.00 2.86 -13.49
N GLU A 272 35.16 2.48 -14.07
CA GLU A 272 36.42 3.21 -13.85
C GLU A 272 36.44 4.44 -14.77
N GLY A 273 35.90 5.54 -14.25
CA GLY A 273 35.98 6.90 -14.79
C GLY A 273 36.17 7.90 -13.63
N PRO A 274 36.41 9.20 -13.89
CA PRO A 274 36.71 10.15 -12.81
C PRO A 274 35.55 10.15 -11.81
N ALA A 275 35.88 10.16 -10.52
CA ALA A 275 34.95 9.93 -9.43
C ALA A 275 33.72 10.84 -9.52
N VAL A 276 32.60 10.32 -10.03
CA VAL A 276 31.29 10.98 -9.92
C VAL A 276 30.39 10.11 -9.06
N THR A 277 30.55 10.26 -7.76
CA THR A 277 29.46 9.99 -6.81
C THR A 277 28.37 11.03 -7.08
N SER A 278 27.43 10.76 -8.00
CA SER A 278 26.38 11.70 -8.40
C SER A 278 25.28 11.80 -7.33
N TRP A 279 25.64 12.24 -6.12
CA TRP A 279 24.69 12.63 -5.08
C TRP A 279 24.12 14.03 -5.32
N ASP A 280 24.33 14.60 -6.51
CA ASP A 280 23.82 15.91 -6.92
C ASP A 280 22.30 16.03 -6.70
N TRP A 281 21.56 14.93 -6.86
CA TRP A 281 20.12 14.89 -6.60
C TRP A 281 19.73 15.10 -5.13
N VAL A 282 20.63 14.86 -4.17
CA VAL A 282 20.40 15.12 -2.73
C VAL A 282 20.41 16.62 -2.42
N HIS A 283 21.12 17.41 -3.23
CA HIS A 283 21.24 18.85 -3.01
C HIS A 283 20.08 19.65 -3.64
N VAL A 284 19.41 19.09 -4.64
CA VAL A 284 18.28 19.75 -5.35
C VAL A 284 16.91 19.36 -4.79
N SER A 285 16.86 18.60 -3.69
CA SER A 285 15.65 17.98 -3.17
C SER A 285 15.73 17.73 -1.66
N SER A 286 14.58 17.63 -1.01
CA SER A 286 14.45 17.49 0.44
C SER A 286 13.29 16.55 0.81
N ILE A 287 13.08 16.37 2.12
CA ILE A 287 11.91 15.70 2.66
C ILE A 287 10.78 16.73 2.82
N ASN A 288 9.56 16.24 2.95
CA ASN A 288 8.33 17.00 2.91
C ASN A 288 8.07 17.96 4.09
N ASN A 289 8.88 17.99 5.15
CA ASN A 289 8.59 18.85 6.30
C ASN A 289 9.02 20.31 6.05
N LEU A 290 8.32 21.26 6.68
CA LEU A 290 8.51 22.69 6.44
C LEU A 290 9.97 23.12 6.61
N ALA A 291 10.63 22.68 7.70
CA ALA A 291 12.01 23.04 7.98
C ALA A 291 12.99 22.61 6.86
N ASP A 292 12.88 21.38 6.35
CA ASP A 292 13.73 20.88 5.27
C ASP A 292 13.37 21.50 3.90
N VAL A 293 12.10 21.88 3.70
CA VAL A 293 11.64 22.58 2.49
C VAL A 293 12.11 24.04 2.50
N HIS A 294 11.93 24.76 3.60
CA HIS A 294 12.40 26.14 3.79
C HIS A 294 13.92 26.23 3.60
N ALA A 295 14.67 25.30 4.21
CA ALA A 295 16.12 25.20 4.01
C ALA A 295 16.55 24.92 2.55
N LEU A 296 15.70 24.29 1.74
CA LEU A 296 16.00 24.00 0.33
C LEU A 296 15.76 25.22 -0.59
N TYR A 297 14.66 25.95 -0.39
CA TYR A 297 14.26 27.04 -1.30
C TYR A 297 14.75 28.41 -0.85
N VAL A 298 14.65 28.70 0.46
CA VAL A 298 14.96 30.01 1.04
C VAL A 298 16.35 29.99 1.69
N GLY A 299 16.64 28.92 2.45
CA GLY A 299 17.84 28.84 3.29
C GLY A 299 17.71 29.68 4.57
N GLY A 300 18.78 29.78 5.36
CA GLY A 300 18.81 30.56 6.60
C GLY A 300 18.88 29.73 7.89
N GLU A 301 18.47 30.34 9.01
CA GLU A 301 18.47 29.71 10.33
C GLU A 301 17.43 28.57 10.39
N PRO A 302 17.76 27.42 11.00
CA PRO A 302 16.82 26.31 11.11
C PRO A 302 15.58 26.69 11.93
N LEU A 303 14.40 26.31 11.44
CA LEU A 303 13.17 26.40 12.23
C LEU A 303 13.27 25.54 13.50
N GLU A 304 12.89 26.13 14.64
CA GLU A 304 12.89 25.49 15.96
C GLU A 304 11.90 24.31 15.98
N LYS A 305 12.33 23.13 16.44
CA LYS A 305 11.49 21.90 16.42
C LYS A 305 10.87 21.59 17.77
N GLU A 306 11.40 22.20 18.82
CA GLU A 306 11.14 21.85 20.22
C GLU A 306 9.77 22.35 20.68
N ALA A 307 9.36 23.55 20.25
CA ALA A 307 8.07 24.15 20.60
C ALA A 307 6.88 23.28 20.15
N ARG A 308 6.97 22.70 18.96
CA ARG A 308 5.95 21.78 18.41
C ARG A 308 5.70 20.56 19.29
N GLU A 309 6.69 20.06 20.02
CA GLU A 309 6.49 18.89 20.88
C GLU A 309 5.47 19.15 21.99
N LEU A 310 5.26 20.40 22.40
CA LEU A 310 4.26 20.78 23.39
C LEU A 310 2.83 20.56 22.89
N PHE A 311 2.52 20.84 21.62
CA PHE A 311 1.20 20.54 21.04
C PHE A 311 0.96 19.03 20.91
N VAL A 312 2.01 18.24 20.69
CA VAL A 312 1.90 16.79 20.46
C VAL A 312 1.85 15.99 21.77
N LYS A 313 2.70 16.34 22.75
CA LYS A 313 2.87 15.56 24.00
C LYS A 313 2.49 16.34 25.26
N GLY A 314 2.43 17.66 25.19
CA GLY A 314 2.12 18.53 26.33
C GLY A 314 0.62 18.56 26.64
N THR A 315 0.28 19.21 27.75
CA THR A 315 -1.09 19.43 28.21
C THR A 315 -1.57 20.84 27.83
N MET A 316 -2.89 21.07 27.88
CA MET A 316 -3.44 22.41 27.67
C MET A 316 -2.89 23.44 28.67
N ALA A 317 -2.53 23.02 29.89
CA ALA A 317 -1.90 23.91 30.87
C ALA A 317 -0.49 24.35 30.44
N ASP A 318 0.28 23.45 29.82
CA ASP A 318 1.61 23.77 29.29
C ASP A 318 1.51 24.78 28.13
N ILE A 319 0.48 24.64 27.29
CA ILE A 319 0.20 25.60 26.20
C ILE A 319 -0.17 26.97 26.76
N ARG A 320 -1.02 27.02 27.81
CA ARG A 320 -1.38 28.28 28.49
C ARG A 320 -0.16 28.98 29.06
N ASN A 321 0.73 28.24 29.71
CA ASN A 321 1.94 28.78 30.35
C ASN A 321 2.96 29.33 29.33
N ASN A 322 3.03 28.74 28.13
CA ASN A 322 3.99 29.11 27.09
C ASN A 322 3.33 29.82 25.88
N PHE A 323 2.17 30.45 26.08
CA PHE A 323 1.36 30.96 24.97
C PHE A 323 2.08 31.92 24.03
N GLN A 324 2.81 32.91 24.56
CA GLN A 324 3.47 33.92 23.74
C GLN A 324 4.57 33.30 22.86
N ASP A 325 5.32 32.34 23.40
CA ASP A 325 6.37 31.63 22.68
C ASP A 325 5.76 30.72 21.61
N LEU A 326 4.68 30.01 21.94
CA LEU A 326 3.96 29.14 20.99
C LEU A 326 3.28 29.91 19.86
N MET A 327 2.66 31.06 20.15
CA MET A 327 2.09 31.93 19.12
C MET A 327 3.16 32.50 18.18
N SER A 328 4.30 32.91 18.75
CA SER A 328 5.44 33.37 17.96
C SER A 328 6.05 32.26 17.12
N TYR A 329 6.07 31.03 17.63
CA TYR A 329 6.45 29.83 16.87
C TYR A 329 5.51 29.62 15.67
N CYS A 330 4.20 29.60 15.88
CA CYS A 330 3.21 29.46 14.79
C CYS A 330 3.35 30.59 13.76
N ALA A 331 3.57 31.82 14.21
CA ALA A 331 3.78 32.96 13.31
C ALA A 331 5.04 32.82 12.45
N ARG A 332 6.14 32.30 13.02
CA ARG A 332 7.36 31.98 12.25
C ARG A 332 7.13 30.87 11.24
N ASP A 333 6.34 29.84 11.57
CA ASP A 333 5.99 28.77 10.63
C ASP A 333 5.11 29.30 9.48
N VAL A 334 4.16 30.21 9.77
CA VAL A 334 3.37 30.92 8.75
C VAL A 334 4.25 31.80 7.86
N GLN A 335 5.19 32.55 8.45
CA GLN A 335 6.15 33.35 7.70
C GLN A 335 7.01 32.47 6.79
N ALA A 336 7.59 31.39 7.33
CA ALA A 336 8.40 30.45 6.54
C ALA A 336 7.58 29.82 5.41
N THR A 337 6.29 29.55 5.64
CA THR A 337 5.37 29.04 4.62
C THR A 337 5.13 30.07 3.52
N HIS A 338 4.99 31.36 3.85
CA HIS A 338 4.89 32.45 2.88
C HIS A 338 6.15 32.56 2.02
N GLU A 339 7.34 32.58 2.64
CA GLU A 339 8.63 32.66 1.94
C GLU A 339 8.83 31.46 0.99
N VAL A 340 8.51 30.25 1.47
CA VAL A 340 8.53 29.03 0.63
C VAL A 340 7.54 29.14 -0.52
N PHE A 341 6.33 29.63 -0.27
CA PHE A 341 5.32 29.82 -1.30
C PHE A 341 5.78 30.80 -2.38
N GLN A 342 6.48 31.88 -2.00
CA GLN A 342 6.99 32.87 -2.94
C GLN A 342 7.95 32.27 -3.96
N GLU A 343 8.83 31.37 -3.52
CA GLU A 343 9.75 30.66 -4.42
C GLU A 343 9.05 29.53 -5.19
N GLN A 344 8.11 28.82 -4.57
CA GLN A 344 7.51 27.62 -5.16
C GLN A 344 6.45 27.89 -6.22
N LEU A 345 5.59 28.90 -6.06
CA LEU A 345 4.49 29.12 -6.99
C LEU A 345 4.99 29.41 -8.43
N PRO A 346 5.96 30.30 -8.67
CA PRO A 346 6.50 30.53 -10.01
C PRO A 346 7.13 29.26 -10.60
N LEU A 347 7.92 28.54 -9.81
CA LEU A 347 8.54 27.27 -10.23
C LEU A 347 7.49 26.22 -10.56
N PHE A 348 6.43 26.12 -9.79
CA PHE A 348 5.32 25.20 -10.04
C PHE A 348 4.66 25.51 -11.39
N MET A 349 4.39 26.78 -11.68
CA MET A 349 3.78 27.20 -12.94
C MET A 349 4.70 26.98 -14.16
N GLU A 350 6.02 27.10 -14.00
CA GLU A 350 7.00 26.73 -15.02
C GLU A 350 7.00 25.21 -15.27
N ARG A 351 6.98 24.40 -14.20
CA ARG A 351 7.04 22.93 -14.28
C ARG A 351 5.72 22.30 -14.71
N CYS A 352 4.60 22.96 -14.46
CA CYS A 352 3.25 22.53 -14.82
C CYS A 352 2.58 23.62 -15.68
N PRO A 353 3.02 23.78 -16.94
CA PRO A 353 2.66 24.95 -17.76
C PRO A 353 1.18 24.98 -18.17
N HIS A 354 0.48 23.84 -18.16
CA HIS A 354 -0.92 23.79 -18.54
C HIS A 354 -1.84 24.16 -17.36
N PRO A 355 -2.77 25.13 -17.51
CA PRO A 355 -3.59 25.65 -16.40
C PRO A 355 -4.51 24.59 -15.77
N VAL A 356 -4.88 23.55 -16.53
CA VAL A 356 -5.70 22.42 -16.04
C VAL A 356 -5.08 21.75 -14.81
N THR A 357 -3.76 21.62 -14.74
CA THR A 357 -3.11 20.97 -13.58
C THR A 357 -3.37 21.77 -12.31
N PHE A 358 -3.20 23.10 -12.37
CA PHE A 358 -3.47 23.98 -11.24
C PHE A 358 -4.96 23.96 -10.86
N ALA A 359 -5.87 24.14 -11.83
CA ALA A 359 -7.31 24.11 -11.58
C ALA A 359 -7.81 22.76 -11.01
N GLY A 360 -7.31 21.64 -11.54
CA GLY A 360 -7.63 20.30 -11.07
C GLY A 360 -7.15 20.05 -9.63
N MET A 361 -5.96 20.56 -9.27
CA MET A 361 -5.45 20.47 -7.90
C MET A 361 -6.30 21.27 -6.91
N LEU A 362 -6.78 22.46 -7.29
CA LEU A 362 -7.70 23.24 -6.44
C LEU A 362 -8.99 22.48 -6.13
N GLU A 363 -9.59 21.85 -7.15
CA GLU A 363 -10.84 21.11 -6.99
C GLU A 363 -10.65 19.78 -6.23
N MET A 364 -9.51 19.12 -6.42
CA MET A 364 -9.17 17.90 -5.67
C MET A 364 -8.99 18.18 -4.16
N GLY A 365 -8.49 19.36 -3.80
CA GLY A 365 -8.28 19.76 -2.39
C GLY A 365 -9.55 19.96 -1.57
N VAL A 366 -10.71 20.12 -2.21
CA VAL A 366 -11.99 20.40 -1.54
C VAL A 366 -12.90 19.19 -1.35
N SER A 367 -12.30 17.98 -1.31
CA SER A 367 -13.01 16.71 -1.05
C SER A 367 -13.89 16.76 0.20
N TYR A 368 -14.99 16.00 0.16
CA TYR A 368 -16.07 16.03 1.15
C TYR A 368 -16.78 14.67 1.21
N LEU A 369 -16.86 14.05 2.39
CA LEU A 369 -17.55 12.77 2.58
C LEU A 369 -18.74 12.96 3.53
N PRO A 370 -19.99 12.82 3.06
CA PRO A 370 -21.15 12.86 3.93
C PRO A 370 -21.23 11.59 4.79
N VAL A 371 -21.62 11.77 6.05
CA VAL A 371 -21.87 10.68 7.01
C VAL A 371 -23.12 10.98 7.83
N ASN A 372 -23.68 9.97 8.48
CA ASN A 372 -24.80 10.10 9.40
C ASN A 372 -24.55 9.29 10.68
N GLY A 373 -25.53 9.22 11.58
CA GLY A 373 -25.45 8.48 12.84
C GLY A 373 -25.02 7.01 12.69
N ASN A 374 -25.18 6.40 11.51
CA ASN A 374 -24.70 5.04 11.24
C ASN A 374 -23.18 4.91 11.34
N TRP A 375 -22.41 6.00 11.22
CA TRP A 375 -20.96 5.97 11.41
C TRP A 375 -20.57 5.47 12.81
N LYS A 376 -21.20 6.00 13.87
CA LYS A 376 -20.97 5.57 15.26
C LYS A 376 -21.36 4.10 15.44
N ARG A 377 -22.56 3.74 14.94
CA ARG A 377 -23.06 2.36 14.96
C ARG A 377 -22.11 1.39 14.28
N TYR A 378 -21.55 1.75 13.14
CA TYR A 378 -20.57 0.92 12.42
C TYR A 378 -19.29 0.73 13.22
N LEU A 379 -18.74 1.78 13.84
CA LEU A 379 -17.55 1.68 14.69
C LEU A 379 -17.80 0.73 15.86
N ASP A 380 -18.92 0.90 16.55
CA ASP A 380 -19.29 0.09 17.71
C ASP A 380 -19.54 -1.37 17.33
N ASP A 381 -20.29 -1.61 16.25
CA ASP A 381 -20.57 -2.95 15.75
C ASP A 381 -19.28 -3.66 15.27
N ALA A 382 -18.42 -2.97 14.52
CA ALA A 382 -17.17 -3.54 14.04
C ALA A 382 -16.19 -3.83 15.19
N GLN A 383 -16.10 -2.94 16.18
CA GLN A 383 -15.28 -3.14 17.36
C GLN A 383 -15.84 -4.26 18.25
N GLY A 384 -17.16 -4.31 18.45
CA GLY A 384 -17.84 -5.36 19.21
C GLY A 384 -17.61 -6.74 18.61
N ILE A 385 -17.86 -6.90 17.30
CA ILE A 385 -17.61 -8.17 16.59
C ILE A 385 -16.13 -8.55 16.61
N TYR A 386 -15.22 -7.57 16.48
CA TYR A 386 -13.78 -7.83 16.62
C TYR A 386 -13.44 -8.42 18.00
N GLU A 387 -13.98 -7.85 19.07
CA GLU A 387 -13.75 -8.31 20.43
C GLU A 387 -14.38 -9.68 20.72
N GLU A 388 -15.59 -9.93 20.21
CA GLU A 388 -16.24 -11.23 20.28
C GLU A 388 -15.44 -12.32 19.58
N LEU A 389 -15.03 -12.07 18.34
CA LEU A 389 -14.18 -12.98 17.58
C LEU A 389 -12.83 -13.19 18.27
N GLN A 390 -12.22 -12.16 18.84
CA GLN A 390 -11.00 -12.33 19.65
C GLN A 390 -11.23 -13.22 20.86
N LYS A 391 -12.34 -13.04 21.59
CA LYS A 391 -12.70 -13.89 22.73
C LYS A 391 -12.94 -15.34 22.30
N GLU A 392 -13.66 -15.55 21.19
CA GLU A 392 -13.92 -16.87 20.61
C GLU A 392 -12.61 -17.58 20.20
N MET A 393 -11.73 -16.86 19.51
CA MET A 393 -10.42 -17.36 19.11
C MET A 393 -9.59 -17.71 20.34
N LYS A 394 -9.56 -16.83 21.35
CA LYS A 394 -8.84 -17.06 22.60
C LYS A 394 -9.36 -18.32 23.31
N LYS A 395 -10.67 -18.51 23.39
CA LYS A 395 -11.30 -19.72 23.94
C LYS A 395 -10.92 -20.99 23.15
N SER A 396 -10.95 -20.92 21.82
CA SER A 396 -10.52 -22.05 20.97
C SER A 396 -9.05 -22.41 21.18
N LEU A 397 -8.18 -21.40 21.33
CA LEU A 397 -6.77 -21.62 21.67
C LEU A 397 -6.58 -22.20 23.08
N MET A 398 -7.37 -21.75 24.07
CA MET A 398 -7.34 -22.32 25.41
C MET A 398 -7.74 -23.81 25.40
N ASN A 399 -8.78 -24.17 24.64
CA ASN A 399 -9.19 -25.56 24.48
C ASN A 399 -8.08 -26.40 23.86
N LEU A 400 -7.46 -25.93 22.77
CA LEU A 400 -6.32 -26.61 22.16
C LEU A 400 -5.14 -26.81 23.13
N ALA A 401 -4.85 -25.81 23.97
CA ALA A 401 -3.81 -25.92 24.99
C ALA A 401 -4.18 -26.94 26.08
N ASN A 402 -5.45 -26.99 26.50
CA ASN A 402 -5.94 -27.97 27.47
C ASN A 402 -5.90 -29.39 26.91
N ASP A 403 -6.39 -29.58 25.69
CA ASP A 403 -6.38 -30.88 24.99
C ASP A 403 -4.95 -31.37 24.78
N ALA A 404 -4.03 -30.47 24.40
CA ALA A 404 -2.61 -30.79 24.30
C ALA A 404 -2.04 -31.21 25.66
N CYS A 405 -2.36 -30.52 26.75
CA CYS A 405 -1.87 -30.87 28.09
C CYS A 405 -2.30 -32.28 28.52
N GLN A 406 -3.45 -32.79 28.05
CA GLN A 406 -3.89 -34.15 28.34
C GLN A 406 -2.94 -35.22 27.76
N LEU A 407 -2.20 -34.92 26.68
CA LEU A 407 -1.24 -35.82 26.05
C LEU A 407 -0.03 -36.15 26.93
N LEU A 408 0.13 -35.46 28.06
CA LEU A 408 1.10 -35.83 29.10
C LEU A 408 0.80 -37.23 29.68
N HIS A 409 -0.48 -37.63 29.71
CA HIS A 409 -0.85 -38.98 30.15
C HIS A 409 -0.37 -40.01 29.13
N GLU A 410 0.33 -41.02 29.61
CA GLU A 410 0.91 -42.11 28.80
C GLU A 410 1.96 -41.66 27.77
N ASP A 411 2.57 -40.48 27.95
CA ASP A 411 3.62 -39.93 27.06
C ASP A 411 3.20 -39.80 25.57
N ARG A 412 1.90 -39.70 25.29
CA ARG A 412 1.34 -39.65 23.92
C ARG A 412 1.80 -38.45 23.09
N TYR A 413 2.36 -37.42 23.72
CA TYR A 413 2.95 -36.27 23.03
C TYR A 413 4.21 -36.64 22.21
N LYS A 414 4.89 -37.75 22.53
CA LYS A 414 6.09 -38.22 21.82
C LYS A 414 5.78 -38.63 20.37
N ASP A 415 4.56 -39.11 20.12
CA ASP A 415 4.09 -39.49 18.79
C ASP A 415 3.53 -38.30 17.99
N ASP A 416 3.46 -37.10 18.58
CA ASP A 416 2.88 -35.91 17.97
C ASP A 416 3.94 -35.06 17.22
N PRO A 417 3.88 -34.93 15.89
CA PRO A 417 4.90 -34.21 15.11
C PRO A 417 5.08 -32.73 15.44
N TRP A 418 4.11 -32.09 16.11
CA TRP A 418 4.15 -30.66 16.42
C TRP A 418 4.55 -30.36 17.87
N LEU A 419 4.32 -31.30 18.78
CA LEU A 419 4.41 -31.06 20.23
C LEU A 419 5.56 -31.83 20.91
N TRP A 420 6.21 -32.76 20.21
CA TRP A 420 7.27 -33.61 20.76
C TRP A 420 8.47 -32.82 21.30
N ASP A 421 8.77 -31.64 20.73
CA ASP A 421 9.92 -30.80 21.06
C ASP A 421 9.62 -29.69 22.09
N LEU A 422 8.46 -29.76 22.76
CA LEU A 422 8.10 -28.81 23.83
C LEU A 422 8.64 -29.25 25.21
N GLU A 423 8.72 -28.31 26.15
CA GLU A 423 9.16 -28.57 27.54
C GLU A 423 8.06 -29.28 28.37
N TRP A 424 8.07 -30.62 28.38
CA TRP A 424 7.07 -31.43 29.10
C TRP A 424 7.37 -31.70 30.59
N ASP A 425 8.52 -31.24 31.09
CA ASP A 425 8.93 -31.43 32.49
C ASP A 425 7.92 -30.82 33.48
N THR A 426 7.52 -31.63 34.47
CA THR A 426 6.59 -31.22 35.53
C THR A 426 7.36 -30.80 36.78
N GLN A 427 6.81 -29.83 37.51
CA GLN A 427 7.37 -29.45 38.80
C GLN A 427 6.86 -30.37 39.91
N GLU A 428 7.80 -31.00 40.62
CA GLU A 428 7.50 -31.79 41.82
C GLU A 428 7.03 -30.92 43.00
N PHE A 429 6.04 -31.45 43.74
CA PHE A 429 5.44 -30.79 44.89
C PHE A 429 6.41 -30.77 46.08
N LYS A 430 6.80 -29.56 46.55
CA LYS A 430 7.74 -29.43 47.69
C LYS A 430 7.00 -29.17 49.02
N GLN A 431 6.90 -30.20 49.86
CA GLN A 431 6.32 -30.13 51.21
C GLN A 431 7.22 -29.38 52.21
N LYS A 432 6.66 -28.87 53.31
CA LYS A 432 7.45 -28.28 54.41
C LYS A 432 8.28 -29.38 55.09
N LYS A 433 9.62 -29.23 55.11
CA LYS A 433 10.48 -30.06 55.97
C LYS A 433 10.30 -29.67 57.45
N ASN A 434 10.31 -30.66 58.35
CA ASN A 434 10.24 -30.50 59.81
C ASN A 434 11.21 -29.41 60.32
N PRO A 435 10.81 -28.59 61.30
CA PRO A 435 11.74 -27.73 62.03
C PRO A 435 12.54 -28.60 63.03
N GLY A 436 13.50 -29.38 62.53
CA GLY A 436 14.43 -30.13 63.37
C GLY A 436 15.47 -29.20 64.02
N LYS A 437 15.35 -29.02 65.35
CA LYS A 437 16.36 -28.51 66.31
C LYS A 437 17.21 -27.31 65.85
N LYS A 438 16.72 -26.09 66.12
CA LYS A 438 17.58 -24.89 66.19
C LYS A 438 18.56 -25.03 67.37
N LYS A 439 19.85 -25.15 67.07
CA LYS A 439 20.96 -24.88 67.99
C LYS A 439 20.94 -23.38 68.32
N LYS A 440 20.93 -23.05 69.61
CA LYS A 440 20.79 -21.69 70.17
C LYS A 440 22.10 -20.89 70.02
N LYS A 441 22.07 -19.73 69.36
CA LYS A 441 22.98 -18.56 69.56
C LYS A 441 22.40 -17.38 68.76
N LYS A 442 21.64 -16.52 69.43
CA LYS A 442 21.99 -15.21 70.04
C LYS A 442 22.05 -14.11 68.97
N ASP A 443 21.03 -13.26 69.03
CA ASP A 443 20.76 -12.10 68.19
C ASP A 443 21.86 -11.04 68.28
N GLU A 444 22.13 -10.36 67.17
CA GLU A 444 22.39 -8.93 67.19
C GLU A 444 21.96 -8.27 65.87
N ASP A 445 21.44 -7.07 66.05
CA ASP A 445 20.67 -6.20 65.16
C ASP A 445 21.30 -5.83 63.82
N GLY A 446 20.44 -5.32 62.92
CA GLY A 446 20.81 -4.15 62.13
C GLY A 446 20.67 -4.25 60.60
N ASN A 447 19.46 -3.91 60.14
CA ASN A 447 19.19 -2.97 59.03
C ASN A 447 19.91 -3.06 57.66
N SER A 448 19.06 -3.06 56.63
CA SER A 448 19.20 -2.38 55.32
C SER A 448 19.84 -3.07 54.10
N LYS A 449 19.05 -2.99 53.01
CA LYS A 449 19.36 -2.89 51.56
C LYS A 449 19.95 -4.10 50.79
N ALA A 450 19.24 -4.40 49.70
CA ALA A 450 19.57 -4.96 48.38
C ALA A 450 21.06 -5.07 47.94
N PRO A 451 21.39 -5.63 46.75
CA PRO A 451 20.89 -6.80 46.01
C PRO A 451 22.05 -7.72 45.49
N ALA A 452 21.68 -8.73 44.69
CA ALA A 452 22.42 -9.28 43.54
C ALA A 452 23.47 -10.41 43.71
N LYS A 453 23.28 -11.40 42.82
CA LYS A 453 24.25 -12.07 41.93
C LYS A 453 25.29 -13.06 42.50
N ALA A 454 25.12 -14.28 41.95
CA ALA A 454 26.06 -14.98 41.06
C ALA A 454 26.97 -16.10 41.61
N MET A 455 26.97 -17.18 40.82
CA MET A 455 28.05 -18.18 40.58
C MET A 455 28.41 -19.07 41.77
N GLY A 456 28.78 -20.33 41.62
CA GLY A 456 29.05 -21.21 40.47
C GLY A 456 28.88 -22.66 40.98
N SER A 457 28.51 -23.56 40.09
CA SER A 457 29.41 -24.55 39.49
C SER A 457 29.79 -25.71 40.41
N ASP A 458 29.23 -26.84 40.01
CA ASP A 458 29.89 -28.12 39.80
C ASP A 458 29.90 -29.22 40.85
N SER A 459 29.59 -30.37 40.25
CA SER A 459 29.64 -31.77 40.64
C SER A 459 30.80 -32.19 41.55
N SER A 460 30.52 -33.14 42.45
CA SER A 460 31.08 -34.50 42.33
C SER A 460 30.66 -35.39 43.50
N ALA A 461 29.96 -36.48 43.16
CA ALA A 461 30.30 -37.87 43.47
C ALA A 461 30.42 -38.40 44.91
N ARG A 462 29.86 -39.63 45.01
CA ARG A 462 30.12 -40.77 45.91
C ARG A 462 29.25 -40.86 47.17
N GLU A 463 28.33 -41.83 47.30
CA GLU A 463 28.40 -43.31 47.24
C GLU A 463 28.48 -43.94 48.65
N TRP A 464 27.59 -44.92 48.84
CA TRP A 464 27.52 -46.00 49.84
C TRP A 464 27.16 -45.68 51.31
N GLN A 465 25.91 -46.04 51.63
CA GLN A 465 25.44 -46.96 52.70
C GLN A 465 26.38 -47.16 53.91
N GLU A 466 25.82 -47.17 55.13
CA GLU A 466 25.37 -48.41 55.78
C GLU A 466 24.79 -48.22 57.21
N VAL A 467 23.88 -49.14 57.57
CA VAL A 467 23.52 -49.67 58.90
C VAL A 467 22.64 -48.87 59.89
N LEU A 468 21.37 -49.33 59.94
CA LEU A 468 20.53 -49.72 61.10
C LEU A 468 20.85 -49.13 62.49
N LEU A 469 19.83 -48.51 63.10
CA LEU A 469 19.44 -48.72 64.51
C LEU A 469 17.94 -48.43 64.67
N ILE A 470 17.17 -49.46 65.05
CA ILE A 470 15.76 -49.36 65.45
C ILE A 470 15.68 -48.75 66.86
N PRO A 471 14.82 -47.76 67.15
CA PRO A 471 14.34 -47.50 68.50
C PRO A 471 13.00 -48.21 68.77
N PRO A 472 12.71 -48.52 70.05
CA PRO A 472 11.72 -49.50 70.46
C PRO A 472 10.28 -48.98 70.45
N ASP A 473 9.37 -49.94 70.32
CA ASP A 473 7.91 -49.83 70.45
C ASP A 473 7.52 -49.32 71.86
N PRO A 474 6.80 -48.19 71.99
CA PRO A 474 6.16 -47.83 73.25
C PRO A 474 4.81 -48.54 73.33
N GLY A 475 4.66 -49.42 74.32
CA GLY A 475 3.44 -50.17 74.59
C GLY A 475 2.21 -49.28 74.90
N PRO A 476 1.02 -49.88 75.00
CA PRO A 476 -0.24 -49.14 75.08
C PRO A 476 -0.37 -48.31 76.38
N PRO A 477 -1.08 -47.17 76.33
CA PRO A 477 -1.23 -46.26 77.46
C PRO A 477 -2.11 -46.86 78.58
N SER A 478 -1.90 -46.41 79.82
CA SER A 478 -2.67 -46.83 81.01
C SER A 478 -4.04 -46.14 81.10
N GLU A 479 -5.03 -46.84 81.68
CA GLU A 479 -6.48 -46.51 81.74
C GLU A 479 -6.88 -45.15 82.37
N ASP A 480 -5.94 -44.32 82.84
CA ASP A 480 -6.22 -43.02 83.47
C ASP A 480 -6.08 -41.78 82.56
N GLU A 481 -5.65 -41.93 81.29
CA GLU A 481 -5.54 -40.79 80.33
C GLU A 481 -6.74 -40.65 79.38
N GLU A 482 -7.70 -41.57 79.38
CA GLU A 482 -8.83 -41.58 78.42
C GLU A 482 -10.01 -40.65 78.77
N LEU A 483 -9.99 -39.93 79.90
CA LEU A 483 -11.18 -39.22 80.40
C LEU A 483 -11.16 -37.68 80.31
N LYS A 484 -10.23 -37.01 79.62
CA LYS A 484 -10.28 -35.53 79.48
C LYS A 484 -9.55 -34.89 78.29
N ALA A 485 -9.47 -35.55 77.14
CA ALA A 485 -9.15 -34.85 75.88
C ALA A 485 -10.47 -34.54 75.14
N SER A 486 -10.81 -33.26 74.93
CA SER A 486 -11.98 -32.93 74.10
C SER A 486 -11.73 -33.44 72.68
N ALA A 487 -12.76 -33.98 72.01
CA ALA A 487 -12.64 -34.43 70.61
C ALA A 487 -12.06 -33.34 69.68
N SER A 488 -12.25 -32.07 70.04
CA SER A 488 -11.62 -30.92 69.40
C SER A 488 -10.10 -30.85 69.61
N GLN A 489 -9.53 -31.22 70.75
CA GLN A 489 -8.08 -31.27 70.98
C GLN A 489 -7.42 -32.41 70.20
N LEU A 490 -8.00 -33.61 70.21
CA LEU A 490 -7.54 -34.74 69.39
C LEU A 490 -7.61 -34.45 67.88
N CYS A 491 -8.69 -33.78 67.44
CA CYS A 491 -8.82 -33.31 66.06
C CYS A 491 -7.78 -32.23 65.72
N LEU A 492 -7.49 -31.32 66.65
CA LEU A 492 -6.54 -30.22 66.47
C LEU A 492 -5.09 -30.72 66.52
N GLU A 493 -4.79 -31.78 67.25
CA GLU A 493 -3.50 -32.48 67.21
C GLU A 493 -3.33 -33.28 65.90
N ARG A 494 -4.34 -34.01 65.43
CA ARG A 494 -4.35 -34.60 64.08
C ARG A 494 -4.22 -33.55 62.97
N LEU A 495 -4.85 -32.39 63.13
CA LEU A 495 -4.70 -31.26 62.20
C LEU A 495 -3.30 -30.64 62.26
N LYS A 496 -2.69 -30.56 63.45
CA LYS A 496 -1.30 -30.11 63.62
C LYS A 496 -0.31 -31.10 62.99
N GLU A 497 -0.56 -32.40 63.05
CA GLU A 497 0.23 -33.41 62.34
C GLU A 497 0.11 -33.26 60.80
N THR A 498 -1.06 -32.88 60.29
CA THR A 498 -1.24 -32.61 58.84
C THR A 498 -0.68 -31.27 58.37
N VAL A 499 -0.22 -30.37 59.26
CA VAL A 499 0.52 -29.15 58.88
C VAL A 499 1.83 -29.47 58.14
N VAL A 500 2.42 -30.65 58.39
CA VAL A 500 3.62 -31.13 57.70
C VAL A 500 3.33 -31.43 56.21
N LEU A 501 2.07 -31.75 55.88
CA LEU A 501 1.61 -31.97 54.51
C LEU A 501 1.32 -30.66 53.76
N GLN A 502 1.35 -29.50 54.43
CA GLN A 502 1.12 -28.22 53.77
C GLN A 502 2.31 -27.80 52.88
N PRO A 503 2.06 -27.26 51.68
CA PRO A 503 3.11 -26.76 50.80
C PRO A 503 3.94 -25.64 51.45
N LYS A 504 5.26 -25.66 51.23
CA LYS A 504 6.20 -24.65 51.79
C LYS A 504 6.00 -23.25 51.19
N ARG A 505 5.49 -23.20 49.94
CA ARG A 505 5.13 -22.01 49.17
C ARG A 505 4.02 -22.43 48.20
N LEU A 506 3.04 -21.57 47.91
CA LEU A 506 2.05 -21.83 46.85
C LEU A 506 2.81 -21.97 45.52
N GLN A 507 2.96 -23.21 45.03
CA GLN A 507 3.59 -23.48 43.74
C GLN A 507 2.56 -23.28 42.63
N HIS A 508 2.96 -22.62 41.55
CA HIS A 508 2.07 -22.33 40.42
C HIS A 508 1.85 -23.60 39.58
N LEU A 509 0.63 -24.16 39.64
CA LEU A 509 0.15 -25.34 38.89
C LEU A 509 1.12 -26.54 38.88
N PRO A 510 1.45 -27.14 40.04
CA PRO A 510 2.28 -28.33 40.12
C PRO A 510 1.67 -29.50 39.31
N GLY A 511 2.51 -30.36 38.74
CA GLY A 511 2.08 -31.46 37.86
C GLY A 511 1.74 -31.09 36.40
N HIS A 512 1.78 -29.81 36.04
CA HIS A 512 1.58 -29.38 34.64
C HIS A 512 2.92 -29.07 33.94
N PRO A 513 3.01 -29.27 32.60
CA PRO A 513 4.20 -28.96 31.81
C PRO A 513 4.67 -27.50 31.94
N GLY A 514 5.98 -27.27 31.81
CA GLY A 514 6.57 -25.93 31.85
C GLY A 514 5.94 -24.95 30.84
N TRP A 515 5.70 -25.40 29.60
CA TRP A 515 5.07 -24.56 28.57
C TRP A 515 3.62 -24.20 28.91
N TYR A 516 2.84 -25.10 29.49
CA TYR A 516 1.43 -24.87 29.85
C TYR A 516 1.30 -23.91 31.02
N ARG A 517 2.17 -24.03 32.03
CA ARG A 517 2.22 -23.10 33.17
C ARG A 517 2.50 -21.67 32.74
N LYS A 518 3.39 -21.47 31.75
CA LYS A 518 3.68 -20.14 31.17
C LYS A 518 2.45 -19.50 30.51
N LEU A 519 1.43 -20.28 30.13
CA LEU A 519 0.18 -19.79 29.55
C LEU A 519 -0.90 -19.43 30.59
N CYS A 520 -0.72 -19.83 31.85
CA CYS A 520 -1.69 -19.58 32.91
C CYS A 520 -1.27 -18.37 33.77
N PRO A 521 -2.18 -17.45 34.12
CA PRO A 521 -1.88 -16.36 35.04
C PRO A 521 -1.56 -16.90 36.44
N ARG A 522 -0.77 -16.15 37.21
CA ARG A 522 -0.45 -16.53 38.60
C ARG A 522 -1.60 -16.15 39.52
N LEU A 523 -1.85 -16.96 40.55
CA LEU A 523 -2.97 -16.77 41.49
C LEU A 523 -2.95 -15.39 42.18
N GLU A 524 -1.77 -14.77 42.26
CA GLU A 524 -1.52 -13.47 42.90
C GLU A 524 -1.72 -12.27 41.95
N GLU A 525 -2.00 -12.48 40.66
CA GLU A 525 -2.18 -11.40 39.66
C GLU A 525 -3.63 -10.87 39.64
N ALA A 526 -3.79 -9.55 39.57
CA ALA A 526 -5.10 -8.91 39.42
C ALA A 526 -5.75 -9.32 38.09
N GLY A 527 -6.96 -9.90 38.15
CA GLY A 527 -7.66 -10.42 36.97
C GLY A 527 -7.37 -11.90 36.64
N TRP A 528 -6.98 -12.69 37.64
CA TRP A 528 -6.76 -14.14 37.48
C TRP A 528 -7.99 -14.87 36.92
N VAL A 529 -7.78 -15.66 35.86
CA VAL A 529 -8.79 -16.54 35.26
C VAL A 529 -8.22 -17.96 35.20
N PRO A 530 -8.98 -18.99 35.60
CA PRO A 530 -8.52 -20.38 35.55
C PRO A 530 -8.22 -20.82 34.10
N GLY A 531 -7.12 -21.55 33.92
CA GLY A 531 -6.68 -22.09 32.63
C GLY A 531 -5.68 -21.21 31.86
N PRO A 532 -5.31 -21.60 30.63
CA PRO A 532 -4.23 -21.00 29.85
C PRO A 532 -4.64 -19.67 29.19
N SER A 533 -5.08 -18.71 30.00
CA SER A 533 -5.67 -17.47 29.52
C SER A 533 -4.68 -16.42 28.99
N LEU A 534 -3.37 -16.67 29.08
CA LEU A 534 -2.33 -15.81 28.49
C LEU A 534 -2.00 -16.19 27.04
N ILE A 535 -2.60 -17.25 26.49
CA ILE A 535 -2.34 -17.68 25.11
C ILE A 535 -2.69 -16.59 24.09
N SER A 536 -1.78 -16.36 23.13
CA SER A 536 -1.98 -15.42 22.04
C SER A 536 -1.31 -15.90 20.74
N LEU A 537 -1.75 -15.37 19.59
CA LEU A 537 -1.17 -15.67 18.28
C LEU A 537 0.31 -15.24 18.14
N GLN A 538 0.82 -14.39 19.03
CA GLN A 538 2.22 -13.95 19.02
C GLN A 538 3.15 -15.00 19.65
N MET A 539 2.61 -15.93 20.43
CA MET A 539 3.43 -16.93 21.11
C MET A 539 3.88 -18.02 20.13
N ARG A 540 5.13 -18.47 20.27
CA ARG A 540 5.71 -19.53 19.41
C ARG A 540 5.03 -20.88 19.56
N VAL A 541 4.39 -21.14 20.70
CA VAL A 541 3.67 -22.39 20.97
C VAL A 541 2.33 -22.46 20.20
N THR A 542 1.75 -21.32 19.82
CA THR A 542 0.41 -21.26 19.24
C THR A 542 0.30 -21.94 17.87
N PRO A 543 1.21 -21.72 16.89
CA PRO A 543 1.20 -22.48 15.63
C PRO A 543 1.32 -24.00 15.81
N LYS A 544 2.05 -24.45 16.84
CA LYS A 544 2.21 -25.87 17.17
C LYS A 544 0.94 -26.47 17.78
N LEU A 545 0.31 -25.76 18.72
CA LEU A 545 -0.99 -26.16 19.31
C LEU A 545 -2.10 -26.23 18.26
N MET A 546 -2.06 -25.33 17.27
CA MET A 546 -2.99 -25.34 16.13
C MET A 546 -2.64 -26.41 15.07
N ARG A 547 -1.50 -27.09 15.21
CA ARG A 547 -0.99 -28.11 14.29
C ARG A 547 -1.00 -27.65 12.83
N LEU A 548 -0.42 -26.47 12.59
CA LEU A 548 -0.41 -25.89 11.26
C LEU A 548 0.44 -26.73 10.29
N VAL A 549 -0.01 -26.83 9.05
CA VAL A 549 0.70 -27.46 7.93
C VAL A 549 0.96 -26.46 6.80
N TRP A 550 2.08 -26.64 6.11
CA TRP A 550 2.43 -25.98 4.85
C TRP A 550 2.46 -27.03 3.73
N ASP A 551 1.51 -26.97 2.80
CA ASP A 551 1.32 -27.93 1.69
C ASP A 551 1.33 -29.41 2.14
N GLY A 552 0.76 -29.67 3.32
CA GLY A 552 0.70 -31.02 3.94
C GLY A 552 1.85 -31.33 4.90
N PHE A 553 2.90 -30.52 4.96
CA PHE A 553 4.04 -30.72 5.86
C PHE A 553 3.89 -29.97 7.19
N PRO A 554 4.27 -30.57 8.34
CA PRO A 554 4.13 -29.92 9.64
C PRO A 554 5.10 -28.73 9.81
N LEU A 555 4.58 -27.64 10.37
CA LEU A 555 5.37 -26.44 10.70
C LEU A 555 6.24 -26.67 11.94
N HIS A 556 7.49 -26.23 11.85
CA HIS A 556 8.49 -26.31 12.91
C HIS A 556 9.27 -24.99 13.04
N TYR A 557 9.72 -24.67 14.25
CA TYR A 557 10.47 -23.45 14.54
C TYR A 557 11.92 -23.77 14.90
N SER A 558 12.86 -23.24 14.13
CA SER A 558 14.29 -23.29 14.42
C SER A 558 14.78 -21.95 14.99
N GLU A 559 15.67 -21.97 15.97
CA GLU A 559 16.23 -20.74 16.55
C GLU A 559 17.06 -19.93 15.55
N LYS A 560 17.76 -20.61 14.63
CA LYS A 560 18.63 -19.99 13.63
C LYS A 560 17.82 -19.43 12.44
N HIS A 561 16.91 -20.24 11.90
CA HIS A 561 16.23 -19.95 10.64
C HIS A 561 14.77 -19.48 10.80
N GLY A 562 14.22 -19.51 12.00
CA GLY A 562 12.82 -19.16 12.28
C GLY A 562 11.83 -20.26 11.86
N TRP A 563 10.63 -19.86 11.44
CA TRP A 563 9.57 -20.79 11.02
C TRP A 563 9.87 -21.44 9.66
N GLY A 564 9.68 -22.75 9.60
CA GLY A 564 9.79 -23.59 8.41
C GLY A 564 8.91 -24.83 8.53
N TYR A 565 9.08 -25.79 7.63
CA TYR A 565 8.32 -27.05 7.61
C TYR A 565 9.24 -28.25 7.42
N LEU A 566 8.80 -29.42 7.89
CA LEU A 566 9.57 -30.67 7.89
C LEU A 566 9.13 -31.58 6.74
N VAL A 567 10.08 -31.92 5.86
CA VAL A 567 9.87 -32.81 4.71
C VAL A 567 10.53 -34.17 5.01
N PRO A 568 9.79 -35.29 5.01
CA PRO A 568 10.31 -36.60 5.40
C PRO A 568 11.21 -37.25 4.33
N GLY A 569 12.00 -38.27 4.69
CA GLY A 569 12.76 -39.09 3.73
C GLY A 569 14.28 -38.87 3.74
N ARG A 570 14.80 -38.10 4.71
CA ARG A 570 16.24 -37.86 4.86
C ARG A 570 16.93 -39.08 5.47
N GLN A 571 17.61 -39.88 4.65
CA GLN A 571 18.26 -41.13 5.09
C GLN A 571 19.65 -40.90 5.72
N ASP A 572 20.34 -39.82 5.37
CA ASP A 572 21.69 -39.50 5.85
C ASP A 572 21.77 -39.15 7.34
N ASN A 573 20.63 -38.82 7.96
CA ASN A 573 20.54 -38.40 9.36
C ASN A 573 19.73 -39.37 10.24
N LEU A 574 19.59 -40.63 9.83
CA LEU A 574 18.97 -41.66 10.65
C LEU A 574 20.05 -42.34 11.51
N PRO A 575 19.91 -42.38 12.84
CA PRO A 575 20.85 -43.09 13.69
C PRO A 575 20.81 -44.60 13.38
N ALA A 576 21.98 -45.22 13.25
CA ALA A 576 22.12 -46.66 12.95
C ALA A 576 21.68 -47.58 14.13
N ALA A 577 21.56 -47.02 15.34
CA ALA A 577 21.00 -47.65 16.54
C ALA A 577 20.50 -46.56 17.53
N PRO A 578 19.46 -46.79 18.34
CA PRO A 578 19.00 -45.81 19.33
C PRO A 578 20.06 -45.65 20.44
N LEU A 579 20.70 -44.48 20.51
CA LEU A 579 21.51 -44.06 21.65
C LEU A 579 20.57 -43.51 22.73
N GLU A 580 20.68 -44.00 23.97
CA GLU A 580 19.79 -43.70 25.10
C GLU A 580 19.96 -42.29 25.71
N GLU A 581 20.79 -41.42 25.15
CA GLU A 581 21.00 -40.07 25.67
C GLU A 581 20.69 -39.01 24.59
N GLU A 582 19.42 -38.56 24.56
CA GLU A 582 18.94 -37.20 24.22
C GLU A 582 17.48 -37.25 23.68
N GLY A 583 16.50 -37.21 24.58
CA GLY A 583 15.10 -36.91 24.26
C GLY A 583 14.36 -37.91 23.34
N PRO A 584 13.04 -37.74 23.15
CA PRO A 584 12.27 -38.56 22.22
C PRO A 584 12.65 -38.24 20.76
N PRO A 585 12.97 -39.23 19.90
CA PRO A 585 13.29 -38.99 18.49
C PRO A 585 12.07 -38.51 17.71
N CYS A 586 12.28 -37.59 16.76
CA CYS A 586 11.20 -37.03 15.92
C CYS A 586 10.39 -38.14 15.20
N PRO A 587 9.04 -38.09 15.21
CA PRO A 587 8.19 -39.11 14.60
C PRO A 587 8.09 -38.96 13.07
N HIS A 588 9.22 -39.06 12.37
CA HIS A 588 9.31 -38.85 10.91
C HIS A 588 8.38 -39.78 10.09
N ARG A 589 8.11 -41.00 10.57
CA ARG A 589 7.14 -41.93 9.95
C ARG A 589 5.69 -41.43 10.00
N VAL A 590 5.33 -40.72 11.07
CA VAL A 590 4.00 -40.09 11.20
C VAL A 590 3.89 -38.92 10.22
N ILE A 591 4.96 -38.14 10.05
CA ILE A 591 5.03 -37.05 9.07
C ILE A 591 4.84 -37.59 7.64
N GLU A 592 5.48 -38.70 7.30
CA GLU A 592 5.32 -39.37 6.00
C GLU A 592 3.88 -39.85 5.78
N TYR A 593 3.26 -40.48 6.79
CA TYR A 593 1.86 -40.89 6.71
C TYR A 593 0.91 -39.71 6.51
N LEU A 594 1.10 -38.62 7.25
CA LEU A 594 0.29 -37.39 7.13
C LEU A 594 0.38 -36.78 5.73
N TYR A 595 1.58 -36.76 5.15
CA TYR A 595 1.77 -36.29 3.77
C TYR A 595 1.07 -37.20 2.76
N ARG A 596 1.18 -38.53 2.91
CA ARG A 596 0.46 -39.49 2.04
C ARG A 596 -1.06 -39.31 2.09
N GLN A 597 -1.62 -39.09 3.28
CA GLN A 597 -3.05 -38.76 3.44
C GLN A 597 -3.43 -37.47 2.71
N HIS A 598 -2.61 -36.43 2.85
CA HIS A 598 -2.80 -35.16 2.15
C HIS A 598 -2.81 -35.31 0.62
N CYS A 599 -1.92 -36.15 0.06
CA CYS A 599 -1.90 -36.46 -1.38
C CYS A 599 -3.16 -37.22 -1.82
N LEU A 600 -3.64 -38.18 -1.03
CA LEU A 600 -4.87 -38.93 -1.32
C LEU A 600 -6.12 -38.03 -1.32
N GLU A 601 -6.18 -37.03 -0.43
CA GLU A 601 -7.28 -36.05 -0.35
C GLU A 601 -7.32 -35.08 -1.55
N LYS A 602 -6.16 -34.69 -2.13
CA LYS A 602 -6.09 -33.72 -3.24
C LYS A 602 -6.40 -34.33 -4.63
N GLY A 603 -6.56 -35.64 -4.75
CA GLY A 603 -6.92 -36.35 -6.00
C GLY A 603 -5.76 -37.12 -6.61
N LYS A 604 -6.07 -38.27 -7.23
CA LYS A 604 -5.17 -39.35 -7.71
C LYS A 604 -3.88 -38.91 -8.45
N GLU A 605 -2.88 -38.44 -7.73
CA GLU A 605 -1.48 -38.66 -8.08
C GLU A 605 -0.97 -39.76 -7.15
N GLN A 606 -0.61 -40.92 -7.71
CA GLN A 606 0.13 -41.91 -6.94
C GLN A 606 1.38 -41.23 -6.36
N PRO A 607 1.81 -41.54 -5.12
CA PRO A 607 3.18 -41.23 -4.74
C PRO A 607 4.08 -41.90 -5.79
N PRO A 608 5.02 -41.18 -6.45
CA PRO A 608 5.91 -41.83 -7.39
C PRO A 608 6.65 -42.92 -6.63
N GLY A 609 6.36 -44.18 -6.96
CA GLY A 609 7.27 -45.27 -6.65
C GLY A 609 8.62 -44.94 -7.28
N LEU A 610 9.68 -45.42 -6.64
CA LEU A 610 11.10 -45.17 -6.97
C LEU A 610 11.52 -45.48 -8.43
N GLU A 611 10.61 -45.81 -9.36
CA GLU A 611 10.91 -46.34 -10.69
C GLU A 611 10.16 -45.67 -11.87
N ALA A 612 9.30 -44.67 -11.65
CA ALA A 612 8.46 -44.08 -12.71
C ALA A 612 8.96 -42.73 -13.28
N ALA A 613 10.27 -42.58 -13.47
CA ALA A 613 10.89 -41.33 -13.94
C ALA A 613 11.15 -41.26 -15.47
N MET A 614 10.58 -42.15 -16.28
CA MET A 614 10.96 -42.29 -17.70
C MET A 614 9.86 -42.06 -18.75
N GLU A 615 8.61 -41.73 -18.40
CA GLU A 615 7.53 -41.71 -19.41
C GLU A 615 6.80 -40.37 -19.63
N ASP A 616 7.08 -39.32 -18.85
CA ASP A 616 6.42 -38.00 -19.05
C ASP A 616 7.23 -37.00 -19.92
N GLU A 617 8.36 -37.44 -20.49
CA GLU A 617 9.25 -36.61 -21.34
C GLU A 617 8.86 -36.60 -22.83
N MET A 618 7.76 -37.25 -23.24
CA MET A 618 7.53 -37.57 -24.66
C MET A 618 6.18 -37.13 -25.22
N LEU A 619 5.65 -35.96 -24.84
CA LEU A 619 4.46 -35.37 -25.50
C LEU A 619 4.43 -33.84 -25.49
N VAL A 620 5.51 -33.17 -25.91
CA VAL A 620 5.44 -31.79 -26.43
C VAL A 620 6.45 -31.61 -27.56
N MET A 621 6.05 -31.94 -28.79
CA MET A 621 6.71 -31.40 -29.98
C MET A 621 5.69 -31.18 -31.09
N GLU A 622 5.37 -29.92 -31.36
CA GLU A 622 5.36 -29.34 -32.71
C GLU A 622 5.30 -27.80 -32.60
N GLY A 623 6.39 -27.14 -33.02
CA GLY A 623 6.57 -25.67 -32.98
C GLY A 623 8.01 -25.16 -32.71
N SER A 624 9.00 -26.06 -32.58
CA SER A 624 10.30 -25.81 -31.92
C SER A 624 11.32 -24.88 -32.62
N THR A 625 11.16 -24.54 -33.90
CA THR A 625 12.26 -23.85 -34.63
C THR A 625 12.37 -22.35 -34.37
N ILE A 626 11.29 -21.69 -33.93
CA ILE A 626 11.29 -20.26 -33.58
C ILE A 626 11.70 -20.07 -32.11
N TRP A 627 11.26 -20.97 -31.22
CA TRP A 627 11.45 -20.85 -29.78
C TRP A 627 12.87 -21.19 -29.30
N GLN A 628 13.54 -22.16 -29.93
CA GLN A 628 14.97 -22.41 -29.69
C GLN A 628 15.84 -21.20 -30.04
N LYS A 629 15.53 -20.49 -31.14
CA LYS A 629 16.26 -19.26 -31.51
C LYS A 629 16.02 -18.12 -30.52
N VAL A 630 14.82 -17.98 -29.95
CA VAL A 630 14.51 -16.95 -28.94
C VAL A 630 15.19 -17.25 -27.60
N GLU A 631 15.30 -18.52 -27.23
CA GLU A 631 15.97 -18.98 -26.01
C GLU A 631 17.50 -18.79 -26.08
N GLU A 632 18.12 -19.11 -27.22
CA GLU A 632 19.54 -18.83 -27.50
C GLU A 632 19.84 -17.32 -27.47
N LEU A 633 18.93 -16.48 -27.99
CA LEU A 633 19.07 -15.02 -27.97
C LEU A 633 18.89 -14.43 -26.56
N GLY A 634 17.98 -14.98 -25.75
CA GLY A 634 17.70 -14.54 -24.38
C GLY A 634 18.76 -14.96 -23.35
N GLN A 635 19.41 -16.11 -23.53
CA GLN A 635 20.53 -16.52 -22.67
C GLN A 635 21.78 -15.64 -22.85
N LEU A 636 21.98 -15.08 -24.06
CA LEU A 636 23.04 -14.10 -24.31
C LEU A 636 22.79 -12.72 -23.66
N GLU A 637 21.55 -12.37 -23.28
CA GLU A 637 21.25 -11.09 -22.60
C GLU A 637 21.85 -11.01 -21.19
N VAL A 638 21.82 -12.11 -20.44
CA VAL A 638 22.41 -12.18 -19.08
C VAL A 638 23.93 -12.14 -19.14
N ASP A 639 24.48 -12.69 -20.22
CA ASP A 639 25.91 -12.66 -20.52
C ASP A 639 26.43 -11.25 -20.87
N ILE A 640 25.59 -10.29 -21.27
CA ILE A 640 26.07 -8.92 -21.61
C ILE A 640 26.31 -8.08 -20.37
N GLU A 641 25.45 -8.18 -19.37
CA GLU A 641 25.67 -7.49 -18.09
C GLU A 641 26.85 -8.12 -17.32
N GLU A 642 27.07 -9.43 -17.44
CA GLU A 642 28.23 -10.13 -16.83
C GLU A 642 29.53 -10.02 -17.65
N LYS A 643 29.50 -10.04 -18.99
CA LYS A 643 30.72 -9.99 -19.83
C LYS A 643 31.22 -8.57 -20.09
N MET A 644 30.36 -7.54 -20.07
CA MET A 644 30.86 -6.15 -19.98
C MET A 644 31.56 -5.87 -18.64
N SER A 645 31.36 -6.71 -17.62
CA SER A 645 32.03 -6.66 -16.32
C SER A 645 33.31 -7.53 -16.22
N ARG A 646 33.62 -8.39 -17.21
CA ARG A 646 34.69 -9.40 -17.11
C ARG A 646 35.86 -9.17 -18.08
N ALA A 647 36.21 -7.93 -18.37
CA ALA A 647 37.43 -7.61 -19.12
C ALA A 647 38.61 -7.12 -18.25
N ASP A 648 38.45 -6.98 -16.92
CA ASP A 648 39.52 -6.51 -16.01
C ASP A 648 39.61 -7.31 -14.68
N GLN A 649 39.37 -8.63 -14.71
CA GLN A 649 39.65 -9.50 -13.57
C GLN A 649 40.28 -10.82 -14.01
N SER A 650 41.58 -10.78 -14.28
CA SER A 650 42.42 -11.96 -14.42
C SER A 650 43.54 -11.95 -13.38
N LEU A 651 43.20 -11.86 -12.09
CA LEU A 651 44.12 -12.17 -10.98
C LEU A 651 43.39 -12.22 -9.62
N ALA A 652 42.64 -13.29 -9.37
CA ALA A 652 42.29 -13.76 -8.02
C ALA A 652 41.65 -15.15 -8.08
N LEU A 653 42.41 -16.17 -8.51
CA LEU A 653 42.01 -17.57 -8.37
C LEU A 653 42.99 -18.33 -7.48
N VAL A 654 43.19 -17.88 -6.24
CA VAL A 654 43.77 -18.71 -5.17
C VAL A 654 43.22 -18.21 -3.82
N LYS A 655 42.18 -18.89 -3.31
CA LYS A 655 41.97 -19.22 -1.88
C LYS A 655 40.52 -19.66 -1.67
N GLY A 656 40.35 -20.91 -1.23
CA GLY A 656 39.06 -21.42 -0.76
C GLY A 656 38.74 -22.87 -1.10
N ILE A 657 39.73 -23.77 -1.20
CA ILE A 657 39.45 -25.20 -1.05
C ILE A 657 39.20 -25.43 0.44
N SER A 658 37.93 -25.51 0.83
CA SER A 658 37.53 -26.19 2.06
C SER A 658 36.44 -27.23 1.72
N TRP A 659 36.90 -28.46 1.51
CA TRP A 659 36.28 -29.76 1.81
C TRP A 659 34.75 -29.84 1.73
N GLY A 660 34.30 -30.59 0.71
CA GLY A 660 32.88 -30.90 0.48
C GLY A 660 32.28 -31.84 1.53
N MET A 661 31.07 -31.50 1.95
CA MET A 661 30.04 -32.44 2.39
C MET A 661 28.94 -32.41 1.33
N GLY A 662 28.53 -33.57 0.82
CA GLY A 662 27.47 -33.69 -0.17
C GLY A 662 26.14 -33.15 0.36
N TRP A 663 25.47 -32.29 -0.41
CA TRP A 663 24.18 -31.72 -0.04
C TRP A 663 23.09 -32.70 -0.45
N SER A 664 22.47 -33.42 0.50
CA SER A 664 21.30 -34.25 0.22
C SER A 664 20.06 -33.35 0.07
N GLN A 665 19.30 -33.51 -1.01
CA GLN A 665 18.09 -32.73 -1.31
C GLN A 665 16.96 -33.67 -1.79
N PRO A 666 15.71 -33.49 -1.34
CA PRO A 666 14.58 -34.30 -1.84
C PRO A 666 14.33 -34.04 -3.32
N SER A 667 14.17 -35.10 -4.11
CA SER A 667 13.85 -35.04 -5.55
C SER A 667 12.41 -34.60 -5.82
N TYR A 668 11.50 -34.87 -4.88
CA TYR A 668 10.06 -34.67 -5.04
C TYR A 668 9.54 -33.34 -4.46
N HIS A 669 10.40 -32.53 -3.82
CA HIS A 669 9.99 -31.29 -3.18
C HIS A 669 11.02 -30.17 -3.37
N HIS A 670 10.56 -29.01 -3.85
CA HIS A 670 11.39 -27.81 -4.06
C HIS A 670 10.89 -26.66 -3.18
N GLY A 671 11.81 -25.96 -2.51
CA GLY A 671 11.48 -24.87 -1.58
C GLY A 671 12.72 -24.08 -1.13
N ASN A 672 12.55 -23.12 -0.21
CA ASN A 672 13.67 -22.36 0.37
C ASN A 672 14.43 -23.23 1.38
N GLY A 673 15.45 -23.94 0.92
CA GLY A 673 16.18 -24.98 1.63
C GLY A 673 16.64 -26.08 0.65
N PRO A 674 17.14 -27.22 1.12
CA PRO A 674 17.17 -27.69 2.51
C PRO A 674 18.29 -27.06 3.35
N TYR A 675 17.98 -26.64 4.57
CA TYR A 675 18.96 -26.15 5.53
C TYR A 675 19.44 -27.33 6.41
N ASN A 676 20.47 -28.03 5.94
CA ASN A 676 20.96 -29.26 6.55
C ASN A 676 21.57 -29.09 7.95
N ASP A 677 21.82 -27.85 8.39
CA ASP A 677 22.25 -27.53 9.76
C ASP A 677 21.13 -27.72 10.80
N VAL A 678 19.87 -27.81 10.37
CA VAL A 678 18.74 -28.25 11.22
C VAL A 678 18.62 -29.77 11.09
N ASN A 679 19.31 -30.49 11.99
CA ASN A 679 19.56 -31.92 11.85
C ASN A 679 18.49 -32.79 12.55
N ILE A 680 17.23 -32.67 12.14
CA ILE A 680 16.14 -33.49 12.68
C ILE A 680 16.19 -34.90 12.05
N PRO A 681 16.17 -35.99 12.84
CA PRO A 681 16.25 -37.35 12.30
C PRO A 681 15.15 -37.66 11.28
N GLY A 682 15.52 -38.14 10.09
CA GLY A 682 14.57 -38.56 9.05
C GLY A 682 13.90 -37.44 8.25
N CYS A 683 14.16 -36.16 8.54
CA CYS A 683 13.52 -35.02 7.87
C CYS A 683 14.52 -33.95 7.37
N TRP A 684 14.16 -33.27 6.28
CA TRP A 684 14.76 -32.01 5.83
C TRP A 684 13.96 -30.82 6.34
N PHE A 685 14.63 -29.72 6.68
CA PHE A 685 14.01 -28.46 7.06
C PHE A 685 14.04 -27.45 5.90
N PHE A 686 12.86 -26.91 5.57
CA PHE A 686 12.70 -25.83 4.60
C PHE A 686 12.12 -24.60 5.29
N LYS A 687 12.72 -23.44 5.05
CA LYS A 687 12.30 -22.17 5.65
C LYS A 687 11.05 -21.65 4.94
N LEU A 688 10.11 -21.07 5.70
CA LEU A 688 8.97 -20.39 5.10
C LEU A 688 9.45 -19.20 4.23
N PRO A 689 8.84 -18.99 3.05
CA PRO A 689 9.15 -17.83 2.23
C PRO A 689 8.73 -16.56 2.97
N HIS A 690 9.68 -15.64 3.19
CA HIS A 690 9.38 -14.33 3.73
C HIS A 690 9.24 -13.35 2.58
N LYS A 691 8.13 -12.62 2.56
CA LYS A 691 7.86 -11.61 1.54
C LYS A 691 8.99 -10.57 1.55
N ALA A 692 9.65 -10.37 0.41
CA ALA A 692 10.38 -9.12 0.20
C ALA A 692 9.30 -8.04 0.12
N THR A 693 9.30 -7.04 1.01
CA THR A 693 8.29 -5.97 1.00
C THR A 693 8.18 -5.33 -0.37
N LEU A 694 7.16 -5.74 -1.12
CA LEU A 694 6.74 -5.19 -2.40
C LEU A 694 6.06 -3.83 -2.13
N ALA A 695 6.86 -2.77 -2.02
CA ALA A 695 6.40 -1.50 -2.57
C ALA A 695 6.70 -1.53 -4.07
N PRO A 696 5.87 -0.93 -4.95
CA PRO A 696 6.06 -0.90 -6.41
C PRO A 696 7.41 -0.36 -6.91
N LEU A 697 8.31 0.04 -6.01
CA LEU A 697 9.61 0.64 -6.32
C LEU A 697 10.80 0.00 -5.58
N LEU A 698 10.61 -1.08 -4.81
CA LEU A 698 11.70 -1.65 -3.99
C LEU A 698 12.37 -2.85 -4.67
N LEU A 699 13.40 -2.56 -5.46
CA LEU A 699 14.51 -3.48 -5.67
C LEU A 699 15.47 -3.32 -4.48
N LEU A 700 15.34 -4.10 -3.39
CA LEU A 700 16.49 -4.54 -2.55
C LEU A 700 16.09 -5.40 -1.35
N LYS A 701 16.86 -6.49 -1.18
CA LYS A 701 16.84 -7.61 -0.21
C LYS A 701 15.87 -8.76 -0.53
N ASP A 702 16.46 -9.92 -0.79
CA ASP A 702 15.77 -11.20 -0.84
C ASP A 702 15.13 -11.44 0.53
N GLY A 703 13.79 -11.32 0.58
CA GLY A 703 13.01 -11.58 1.79
C GLY A 703 13.35 -12.93 2.40
N ASN A 704 13.69 -13.93 1.58
CA ASN A 704 14.11 -15.28 1.98
C ASN A 704 15.27 -15.34 2.98
N ALA A 705 16.15 -14.32 3.03
CA ALA A 705 17.20 -14.25 4.03
C ALA A 705 16.67 -13.90 5.44
N ASN A 706 15.56 -13.17 5.53
CA ASN A 706 14.95 -12.79 6.81
C ASN A 706 14.11 -13.94 7.38
N ASN A 707 14.08 -14.04 8.71
CA ASN A 707 13.29 -15.06 9.40
C ASN A 707 11.82 -14.64 9.47
N VAL A 708 10.93 -15.60 9.22
CA VAL A 708 9.50 -15.40 9.46
C VAL A 708 9.27 -15.34 10.97
N GLY A 709 8.75 -14.21 11.45
CA GLY A 709 8.46 -14.02 12.88
C GLY A 709 7.20 -14.73 13.34
N SER A 710 6.11 -14.65 12.55
CA SER A 710 4.83 -15.29 12.85
C SER A 710 4.17 -15.80 11.55
N PRO A 711 3.66 -17.05 11.53
CA PRO A 711 2.91 -17.58 10.38
C PRO A 711 1.50 -16.96 10.26
N PHE A 712 1.04 -16.19 11.25
CA PHE A 712 -0.24 -15.48 11.23
C PHE A 712 -0.15 -14.05 10.68
N ALA A 713 1.02 -13.68 10.14
CA ALA A 713 1.24 -12.36 9.57
C ALA A 713 0.36 -12.12 8.34
N LYS A 714 0.08 -10.84 8.06
CA LYS A 714 -0.74 -10.41 6.90
C LYS A 714 -0.27 -11.01 5.57
N ASP A 715 1.04 -11.23 5.44
CA ASP A 715 1.64 -11.73 4.20
C ASP A 715 1.30 -13.18 3.88
N PHE A 716 0.86 -13.97 4.88
CA PHE A 716 0.45 -15.36 4.69
C PHE A 716 -1.07 -15.54 4.47
N LEU A 717 -1.84 -14.45 4.48
CA LEU A 717 -3.29 -14.52 4.23
C LEU A 717 -3.64 -15.15 2.86
N PRO A 718 -2.92 -14.87 1.75
CA PRO A 718 -3.18 -15.54 0.48
C PRO A 718 -2.96 -17.06 0.56
N GLN A 719 -1.90 -17.50 1.25
CA GLN A 719 -1.61 -18.92 1.46
C GLN A 719 -2.62 -19.60 2.39
N MET A 720 -3.28 -18.83 3.25
CA MET A 720 -4.43 -19.32 4.01
C MET A 720 -5.69 -19.45 3.15
N GLU A 721 -5.85 -18.59 2.12
CA GLU A 721 -6.97 -18.59 1.17
C GLU A 721 -6.86 -19.72 0.14
N ASP A 722 -5.66 -19.97 -0.40
CA ASP A 722 -5.40 -21.06 -1.37
C ASP A 722 -5.24 -22.45 -0.72
N GLY A 723 -5.19 -22.50 0.61
CA GLY A 723 -5.07 -23.74 1.39
C GLY A 723 -3.65 -24.29 1.52
N THR A 724 -2.62 -23.56 1.09
CA THR A 724 -1.20 -23.88 1.32
C THR A 724 -0.88 -23.89 2.81
N LEU A 725 -1.37 -22.90 3.56
CA LEU A 725 -1.24 -22.80 5.01
C LEU A 725 -2.59 -23.11 5.67
N ARG A 726 -2.73 -24.29 6.30
CA ARG A 726 -3.97 -24.72 6.96
C ARG A 726 -3.70 -25.43 8.28
N ALA A 727 -4.73 -25.63 9.09
CA ALA A 727 -4.65 -26.53 10.25
C ALA A 727 -4.74 -28.00 9.77
N ALA A 728 -4.11 -28.93 10.48
CA ALA A 728 -4.20 -30.36 10.17
C ALA A 728 -5.66 -30.88 10.21
N VAL A 729 -5.94 -31.89 9.37
CA VAL A 729 -7.28 -32.46 9.15
C VAL A 729 -7.90 -33.00 10.45
N GLY A 730 -9.20 -32.78 10.65
CA GLY A 730 -9.95 -33.28 11.81
C GLY A 730 -9.93 -32.40 13.07
N ARG A 731 -9.43 -31.16 12.99
CA ARG A 731 -9.34 -30.22 14.13
C ARG A 731 -10.16 -28.94 13.89
N THR A 732 -11.38 -28.91 14.41
CA THR A 732 -12.32 -27.78 14.25
C THR A 732 -11.83 -26.48 14.90
N HIS A 733 -11.24 -26.55 16.10
CA HIS A 733 -10.75 -25.36 16.82
C HIS A 733 -9.57 -24.65 16.12
N GLY A 734 -8.65 -25.41 15.51
CA GLY A 734 -7.49 -24.86 14.80
C GLY A 734 -7.91 -24.14 13.51
N THR A 735 -8.76 -24.78 12.70
CA THR A 735 -9.31 -24.17 11.47
C THR A 735 -10.13 -22.92 11.81
N ARG A 736 -10.99 -22.98 12.82
CA ARG A 736 -11.80 -21.83 13.25
C ARG A 736 -10.94 -20.66 13.72
N ALA A 737 -9.88 -20.91 14.49
CA ALA A 737 -8.97 -19.85 14.93
C ALA A 737 -8.21 -19.19 13.76
N LEU A 738 -7.85 -19.94 12.70
CA LEU A 738 -7.28 -19.37 11.48
C LEU A 738 -8.29 -18.49 10.73
N GLU A 739 -9.53 -18.96 10.57
CA GLU A 739 -10.63 -18.19 9.97
C GLU A 739 -10.86 -16.89 10.73
N ILE A 740 -10.93 -16.95 12.06
CA ILE A 740 -11.10 -15.75 12.89
C ILE A 740 -9.93 -14.78 12.70
N ASN A 741 -8.68 -15.28 12.74
CA ASN A 741 -7.52 -14.41 12.52
C ASN A 741 -7.57 -13.72 11.15
N LYS A 742 -8.04 -14.43 10.11
CA LYS A 742 -8.27 -13.85 8.78
C LYS A 742 -9.32 -12.74 8.84
N MET A 743 -10.45 -12.97 9.52
CA MET A 743 -11.55 -12.02 9.67
C MET A 743 -11.15 -10.73 10.39
N ILE A 744 -10.38 -10.83 11.48
CA ILE A 744 -10.01 -9.67 12.31
C ILE A 744 -8.74 -8.95 11.83
N SER A 745 -7.96 -9.54 10.92
CA SER A 745 -6.65 -9.01 10.50
C SER A 745 -6.77 -7.64 9.82
N PHE A 746 -7.86 -7.37 9.10
CA PHE A 746 -8.10 -6.05 8.50
C PHE A 746 -8.35 -5.00 9.59
N TRP A 747 -9.37 -5.21 10.44
CA TRP A 747 -9.75 -4.29 11.50
C TRP A 747 -8.60 -3.98 12.46
N ARG A 748 -7.83 -5.02 12.88
CA ARG A 748 -6.63 -4.84 13.73
C ARG A 748 -5.67 -3.78 13.20
N ASN A 749 -5.49 -3.72 11.88
CA ASN A 749 -4.57 -2.79 11.23
C ASN A 749 -5.21 -1.45 10.83
N ALA A 750 -6.53 -1.41 10.66
CA ALA A 750 -7.25 -0.26 10.13
C ALA A 750 -7.96 0.57 11.20
N HIS A 751 -8.46 -0.06 12.29
CA HIS A 751 -9.36 0.59 13.25
C HIS A 751 -8.83 1.92 13.78
N LYS A 752 -7.54 2.01 14.18
CA LYS A 752 -6.98 3.29 14.67
C LYS A 752 -7.11 4.43 13.67
N ARG A 753 -6.90 4.16 12.37
CA ARG A 753 -7.00 5.18 11.31
C ARG A 753 -8.45 5.55 11.00
N ILE A 754 -9.38 4.60 11.15
CA ILE A 754 -10.81 4.80 10.91
C ILE A 754 -11.44 5.54 12.09
N SER A 755 -11.18 5.09 13.32
CA SER A 755 -11.69 5.70 14.55
C SER A 755 -11.11 7.09 14.81
N SER A 756 -9.93 7.42 14.28
CA SER A 756 -9.34 8.76 14.39
C SER A 756 -9.86 9.75 13.35
N GLN A 757 -10.80 9.37 12.48
CA GLN A 757 -11.39 10.30 11.52
C GLN A 757 -12.21 11.35 12.25
N MET A 758 -12.00 12.62 11.90
CA MET A 758 -12.75 13.72 12.51
C MET A 758 -14.11 13.87 11.84
N VAL A 759 -15.17 13.58 12.60
CA VAL A 759 -16.56 13.74 12.18
C VAL A 759 -17.14 14.97 12.83
N VAL A 760 -17.72 15.85 12.02
CA VAL A 760 -18.41 17.06 12.48
C VAL A 760 -19.90 16.92 12.17
N TRP A 761 -20.72 17.10 13.20
CA TRP A 761 -22.17 16.96 13.12
C TRP A 761 -22.83 18.31 12.88
N LEU A 762 -23.79 18.34 11.96
CA LEU A 762 -24.51 19.53 11.52
C LEU A 762 -25.86 19.59 12.23
N LYS A 763 -26.20 20.78 12.74
CA LYS A 763 -27.51 21.05 13.34
C LYS A 763 -28.55 21.31 12.26
N LYS A 764 -29.84 21.18 12.59
CA LYS A 764 -30.98 21.45 11.69
C LYS A 764 -30.90 22.80 10.97
N GLY A 765 -30.44 23.86 11.64
CA GLY A 765 -30.28 25.19 11.05
C GLY A 765 -29.14 25.32 10.04
N GLU A 766 -28.18 24.39 10.07
CA GLU A 766 -26.98 24.36 9.21
C GLU A 766 -27.18 23.47 7.97
N LEU A 767 -28.20 22.61 7.99
CA LEU A 767 -28.56 21.76 6.86
C LEU A 767 -29.35 22.53 5.78
N PRO A 768 -29.10 22.25 4.48
CA PRO A 768 -29.89 22.84 3.41
C PRO A 768 -31.38 22.49 3.54
N ARG A 769 -32.26 23.43 3.15
CA ARG A 769 -33.72 23.22 3.16
C ARG A 769 -34.19 22.01 2.37
N VAL A 770 -33.44 21.62 1.33
CA VAL A 770 -33.70 20.42 0.52
C VAL A 770 -33.63 19.15 1.37
N VAL A 771 -32.70 19.11 2.33
CA VAL A 771 -32.55 17.99 3.26
C VAL A 771 -33.66 18.03 4.29
N THR A 772 -33.81 19.16 5.00
CA THR A 772 -34.75 19.25 6.14
C THR A 772 -36.23 19.15 5.75
N ARG A 773 -36.58 19.35 4.47
CA ARG A 773 -37.94 19.20 3.94
C ARG A 773 -38.18 17.84 3.29
N HIS A 774 -37.16 17.00 3.15
CA HIS A 774 -37.28 15.69 2.54
C HIS A 774 -38.12 14.77 3.43
N PRO A 775 -38.99 13.90 2.88
CA PRO A 775 -39.81 12.98 3.69
C PRO A 775 -38.99 12.06 4.59
N ASP A 776 -37.82 11.63 4.13
CA ASP A 776 -36.92 10.72 4.85
C ASP A 776 -35.99 11.43 5.85
N TYR A 777 -36.14 12.75 6.06
CA TYR A 777 -35.38 13.47 7.07
C TYR A 777 -35.94 13.23 8.46
N ASN A 778 -35.06 12.84 9.39
CA ASN A 778 -35.40 12.62 10.79
C ASN A 778 -34.58 13.58 11.67
N GLU A 779 -35.25 14.32 12.55
CA GLU A 779 -34.58 15.28 13.45
C GLU A 779 -33.82 14.60 14.60
N GLU A 780 -34.14 13.33 14.90
CA GLU A 780 -33.40 12.53 15.89
C GLU A 780 -32.11 11.94 15.32
N ASP A 781 -31.98 11.87 14.00
CA ASP A 781 -30.79 11.32 13.34
C ASP A 781 -29.68 12.37 13.24
N ASP A 782 -28.45 11.92 13.51
CA ASP A 782 -27.26 12.74 13.33
C ASP A 782 -26.89 12.80 11.84
N TYR A 783 -26.70 14.01 11.30
CA TYR A 783 -26.13 14.24 9.96
C TYR A 783 -24.81 14.99 10.09
N GLY A 784 -23.78 14.57 9.36
CA GLY A 784 -22.46 15.14 9.48
C GLY A 784 -21.59 14.91 8.25
N ALA A 785 -20.32 15.27 8.38
CA ALA A 785 -19.35 15.07 7.33
C ALA A 785 -17.95 14.82 7.89
N ILE A 786 -17.15 14.16 7.05
CA ILE A 786 -15.72 13.97 7.21
C ILE A 786 -15.06 14.71 6.05
N LEU A 787 -14.01 15.49 6.36
CA LEU A 787 -13.14 16.09 5.36
C LEU A 787 -11.86 15.25 5.29
N PRO A 788 -11.66 14.45 4.23
CA PRO A 788 -10.43 13.68 4.09
C PRO A 788 -9.23 14.61 3.95
N GLN A 789 -8.14 14.29 4.66
CA GLN A 789 -6.90 15.06 4.62
C GLN A 789 -6.09 14.68 3.36
N VAL A 790 -6.64 15.01 2.18
CA VAL A 790 -6.03 14.69 0.88
C VAL A 790 -4.89 15.65 0.57
N VAL A 791 -3.67 15.12 0.54
CA VAL A 791 -2.52 15.83 -0.04
C VAL A 791 -2.61 15.73 -1.55
N THR A 792 -2.90 16.83 -2.24
CA THR A 792 -3.27 16.85 -3.67
C THR A 792 -2.16 16.31 -4.57
N ALA A 793 -0.89 16.57 -4.25
CA ALA A 793 0.27 15.95 -4.90
C ALA A 793 1.19 15.32 -3.85
N GLY A 794 0.79 14.18 -3.27
CA GLY A 794 1.56 13.50 -2.21
C GLY A 794 2.69 12.59 -2.70
N THR A 795 2.72 12.26 -3.99
CA THR A 795 3.78 11.44 -4.61
C THR A 795 4.50 12.21 -5.72
N ILE A 796 5.68 11.74 -6.12
CA ILE A 796 6.42 12.25 -7.30
C ILE A 796 5.60 12.16 -8.61
N THR A 797 4.62 11.26 -8.65
CA THR A 797 3.71 11.09 -9.79
C THR A 797 2.52 12.04 -9.73
N ARG A 798 2.52 12.96 -8.74
CA ARG A 798 1.45 13.92 -8.43
C ARG A 798 0.13 13.27 -8.03
N ARG A 799 0.15 11.99 -7.63
CA ARG A 799 -1.05 11.34 -7.11
C ARG A 799 -1.40 11.89 -5.74
N ALA A 800 -2.70 12.01 -5.50
CA ALA A 800 -3.22 12.31 -4.19
C ALA A 800 -2.85 11.21 -3.18
N VAL A 801 -2.60 11.61 -1.93
CA VAL A 801 -2.30 10.69 -0.83
C VAL A 801 -3.19 11.02 0.35
N GLU A 802 -3.89 10.00 0.85
CA GLU A 802 -4.57 10.03 2.15
C GLU A 802 -4.55 8.59 2.72
N PRO A 803 -4.21 8.37 4.00
CA PRO A 803 -3.95 7.02 4.53
C PRO A 803 -5.16 6.09 4.74
N THR A 804 -6.39 6.58 4.68
CA THR A 804 -7.60 5.85 5.11
C THR A 804 -8.54 5.58 3.95
N TRP A 805 -9.05 6.63 3.32
CA TRP A 805 -10.00 6.66 2.23
C TRP A 805 -9.39 6.29 0.88
N LEU A 806 -8.20 6.80 0.55
CA LEU A 806 -7.52 6.43 -0.71
C LEU A 806 -6.89 5.02 -0.66
N THR A 807 -6.91 4.38 0.50
CA THR A 807 -6.51 2.98 0.67
C THR A 807 -7.66 2.08 1.13
N ALA A 808 -8.89 2.61 1.12
CA ALA A 808 -10.07 1.90 1.58
C ALA A 808 -10.33 0.67 0.70
N SER A 809 -10.37 -0.51 1.33
CA SER A 809 -10.71 -1.74 0.63
C SER A 809 -12.20 -1.84 0.38
N ASN A 810 -12.57 -2.55 -0.69
CA ASN A 810 -13.96 -2.95 -0.91
C ASN A 810 -14.41 -3.98 0.15
N ALA A 811 -15.72 -4.02 0.41
CA ALA A 811 -16.30 -4.93 1.39
C ALA A 811 -16.02 -6.40 1.02
N ARG A 812 -15.68 -7.21 2.02
CA ARG A 812 -15.51 -8.65 1.86
C ARG A 812 -16.22 -9.38 3.01
N ALA A 813 -16.92 -10.44 2.66
CA ALA A 813 -17.69 -11.26 3.60
C ALA A 813 -16.82 -11.89 4.71
N ASP A 814 -15.51 -11.99 4.49
CA ASP A 814 -14.54 -12.59 5.40
C ASP A 814 -13.68 -11.56 6.14
N ARG A 815 -14.07 -10.28 6.20
CA ARG A 815 -13.28 -9.21 6.86
C ARG A 815 -14.16 -8.25 7.65
N VAL A 816 -13.93 -8.19 8.97
CA VAL A 816 -14.61 -7.27 9.89
C VAL A 816 -14.31 -5.81 9.50
N GLY A 817 -15.34 -4.99 9.39
CA GLY A 817 -15.25 -3.56 9.11
C GLY A 817 -14.79 -3.20 7.70
N SER A 818 -14.75 -4.16 6.76
CA SER A 818 -14.34 -3.89 5.38
C SER A 818 -15.38 -3.09 4.56
N GLU A 819 -16.58 -2.90 5.09
CA GLU A 819 -17.68 -2.10 4.55
C GLU A 819 -17.52 -0.58 4.74
N LEU A 820 -16.34 -0.11 5.15
CA LEU A 820 -16.03 1.30 5.43
C LEU A 820 -16.55 2.28 4.36
N LYS A 821 -16.34 1.97 3.07
CA LYS A 821 -16.79 2.84 1.97
C LYS A 821 -18.31 3.09 2.06
N ALA A 822 -19.11 2.06 2.34
CA ALA A 822 -20.57 2.14 2.38
C ALA A 822 -21.11 2.97 3.56
N MET A 823 -20.25 3.35 4.51
CA MET A 823 -20.62 4.25 5.61
C MET A 823 -20.57 5.73 5.19
N VAL A 824 -19.98 6.03 4.04
CA VAL A 824 -20.21 7.32 3.36
C VAL A 824 -21.61 7.26 2.77
N GLN A 825 -22.55 7.92 3.43
CA GLN A 825 -23.97 7.90 3.13
C GLN A 825 -24.46 9.33 2.93
N VAL A 826 -25.24 9.54 1.87
CA VAL A 826 -25.73 10.88 1.54
C VAL A 826 -26.87 11.31 2.47
N PRO A 827 -27.00 12.61 2.74
CA PRO A 827 -28.20 13.12 3.39
C PRO A 827 -29.43 12.98 2.47
N PRO A 828 -30.64 12.93 3.05
CA PRO A 828 -31.90 12.93 2.28
C PRO A 828 -31.95 14.04 1.22
N GLY A 829 -32.46 13.71 0.02
CA GLY A 829 -32.52 14.62 -1.13
C GLY A 829 -31.24 14.75 -1.95
N TYR A 830 -30.18 14.00 -1.63
CA TYR A 830 -28.94 13.90 -2.41
C TYR A 830 -28.68 12.46 -2.89
N SER A 831 -27.75 12.30 -3.83
CA SER A 831 -27.27 11.03 -4.36
C SER A 831 -25.79 11.14 -4.72
N LEU A 832 -25.05 10.05 -4.62
CA LEU A 832 -23.69 9.94 -5.16
C LEU A 832 -23.77 9.54 -6.62
N VAL A 833 -23.11 10.31 -7.48
CA VAL A 833 -22.95 10.01 -8.90
C VAL A 833 -21.47 9.81 -9.18
N GLY A 834 -21.11 8.72 -9.84
CA GLY A 834 -19.72 8.53 -10.24
C GLY A 834 -19.50 7.29 -11.09
N ALA A 835 -18.28 7.13 -11.59
CA ALA A 835 -17.91 5.97 -12.41
C ALA A 835 -16.48 5.54 -12.11
N ASP A 836 -16.17 4.29 -12.45
CA ASP A 836 -14.80 3.75 -12.51
C ASP A 836 -14.28 3.87 -13.94
N VAL A 837 -13.08 4.41 -14.13
CA VAL A 837 -12.48 4.54 -15.46
C VAL A 837 -11.85 3.21 -15.86
N ASP A 838 -12.58 2.42 -16.65
CA ASP A 838 -12.11 1.13 -17.15
C ASP A 838 -10.71 1.21 -17.79
N SER A 839 -9.76 0.48 -17.20
CA SER A 839 -8.40 0.29 -17.72
C SER A 839 -7.68 1.59 -18.10
N GLN A 840 -7.86 2.66 -17.31
CA GLN A 840 -7.33 4.01 -17.58
C GLN A 840 -5.86 4.00 -17.98
N GLU A 841 -4.99 3.43 -17.13
CA GLU A 841 -3.54 3.44 -17.37
C GLU A 841 -3.11 2.55 -18.55
N LEU A 842 -3.78 1.42 -18.72
CA LEU A 842 -3.57 0.50 -19.86
C LEU A 842 -3.88 1.21 -21.18
N TRP A 843 -5.01 1.91 -21.24
CA TRP A 843 -5.40 2.68 -22.41
C TRP A 843 -4.43 3.82 -22.71
N ILE A 844 -4.00 4.58 -21.69
CA ILE A 844 -2.99 5.64 -21.85
C ILE A 844 -1.69 5.05 -22.42
N ALA A 845 -1.21 3.95 -21.85
CA ALA A 845 -0.01 3.27 -22.35
C ALA A 845 -0.18 2.77 -23.78
N ALA A 846 -1.37 2.26 -24.13
CA ALA A 846 -1.67 1.74 -25.46
C ALA A 846 -1.63 2.85 -26.52
N VAL A 847 -2.38 3.92 -26.28
CA VAL A 847 -2.47 5.06 -27.19
C VAL A 847 -1.11 5.75 -27.38
N LEU A 848 -0.24 5.76 -26.37
CA LEU A 848 1.15 6.24 -26.50
C LEU A 848 1.98 5.39 -27.49
N GLY A 849 1.86 4.07 -27.41
CA GLY A 849 2.53 3.16 -28.34
C GLY A 849 1.97 3.27 -29.76
N GLU A 850 0.65 3.42 -29.90
CA GLU A 850 -0.02 3.54 -31.19
C GLU A 850 0.31 4.83 -31.93
N ALA A 851 0.38 5.95 -31.21
CA ALA A 851 0.80 7.23 -31.75
C ALA A 851 2.25 7.19 -32.26
N HIS A 852 3.12 6.38 -31.65
CA HIS A 852 4.49 6.18 -32.10
C HIS A 852 4.61 5.24 -33.32
N PHE A 853 3.77 4.20 -33.39
CA PHE A 853 3.91 3.14 -34.37
C PHE A 853 3.41 3.51 -35.76
N ALA A 854 2.12 3.86 -35.86
CA ALA A 854 1.44 4.11 -37.14
C ALA A 854 0.42 5.25 -37.07
N GLY A 855 0.24 5.91 -35.91
CA GLY A 855 -0.68 7.03 -35.77
C GLY A 855 -2.16 6.64 -35.92
N MET A 856 -2.53 5.40 -35.59
CA MET A 856 -3.89 4.88 -35.71
C MET A 856 -4.31 4.09 -34.49
N HIS A 857 -5.56 4.26 -34.04
CA HIS A 857 -6.10 3.43 -32.96
C HIS A 857 -6.19 1.96 -33.38
N GLY A 858 -5.75 1.07 -32.49
CA GLY A 858 -5.67 -0.39 -32.66
C GLY A 858 -4.57 -0.89 -33.59
N CYS A 859 -3.60 -0.06 -33.99
CA CYS A 859 -2.52 -0.48 -34.89
C CYS A 859 -1.51 -1.44 -34.25
N THR A 860 -1.41 -1.43 -32.92
CA THR A 860 -0.53 -2.33 -32.16
C THR A 860 -1.33 -3.48 -31.55
N ALA A 861 -0.68 -4.63 -31.34
CA ALA A 861 -1.34 -5.77 -30.69
C ALA A 861 -1.85 -5.41 -29.28
N PHE A 862 -1.07 -4.64 -28.51
CA PHE A 862 -1.46 -4.17 -27.19
C PHE A 862 -2.70 -3.27 -27.22
N GLY A 863 -2.76 -2.30 -28.13
CA GLY A 863 -3.92 -1.43 -28.25
C GLY A 863 -5.15 -2.12 -28.81
N TRP A 864 -5.00 -3.06 -29.76
CA TRP A 864 -6.11 -3.89 -30.21
C TRP A 864 -6.69 -4.75 -29.07
N MET A 865 -5.83 -5.40 -28.27
CA MET A 865 -6.27 -6.17 -27.09
C MET A 865 -6.98 -5.30 -26.04
N THR A 866 -6.61 -4.02 -25.94
CA THR A 866 -7.23 -3.07 -25.00
C THR A 866 -8.58 -2.57 -25.51
N LEU A 867 -8.73 -2.33 -26.82
CA LEU A 867 -9.94 -1.76 -27.42
C LEU A 867 -11.00 -2.79 -27.81
N GLN A 868 -10.59 -3.99 -28.24
CA GLN A 868 -11.45 -5.05 -28.80
C GLN A 868 -11.29 -6.41 -28.09
N GLY A 869 -10.32 -6.56 -27.20
CA GLY A 869 -10.08 -7.82 -26.49
C GLY A 869 -11.26 -8.20 -25.57
N LYS A 870 -11.63 -9.48 -25.58
CA LYS A 870 -12.72 -10.02 -24.76
C LYS A 870 -12.20 -11.11 -23.83
N LYS A 871 -12.68 -11.07 -22.58
CA LYS A 871 -12.41 -12.11 -21.58
C LYS A 871 -12.97 -13.48 -22.01
N SER A 872 -14.16 -13.50 -22.60
CA SER A 872 -14.81 -14.75 -23.06
C SER A 872 -14.00 -15.48 -24.12
N ASN A 873 -13.33 -14.73 -25.00
CA ASN A 873 -12.60 -15.29 -26.13
C ASN A 873 -11.10 -15.45 -25.81
N ALA A 874 -10.69 -15.21 -24.56
CA ALA A 874 -9.30 -15.15 -24.12
C ALA A 874 -8.40 -14.25 -24.99
N THR A 875 -8.97 -13.21 -25.62
CA THR A 875 -8.25 -12.26 -26.46
C THR A 875 -7.84 -10.99 -25.71
N ASP A 876 -8.28 -10.82 -24.46
CA ASP A 876 -7.80 -9.72 -23.60
C ASP A 876 -6.37 -9.96 -23.13
N LEU A 877 -5.66 -8.86 -22.87
CA LEU A 877 -4.26 -8.85 -22.46
C LEU A 877 -3.96 -9.79 -21.29
N HIS A 878 -4.81 -9.77 -20.26
CA HIS A 878 -4.58 -10.55 -19.04
C HIS A 878 -4.77 -12.04 -19.29
N SER A 879 -5.77 -12.45 -20.05
CA SER A 879 -5.98 -13.86 -20.41
C SER A 879 -4.87 -14.39 -21.32
N LYS A 880 -4.39 -13.57 -22.27
CA LYS A 880 -3.25 -13.96 -23.14
C LYS A 880 -1.97 -14.17 -22.31
N THR A 881 -1.67 -13.25 -21.40
CA THR A 881 -0.51 -13.36 -20.51
C THR A 881 -0.63 -14.57 -19.57
N ALA A 882 -1.83 -14.79 -19.02
CA ALA A 882 -2.13 -15.94 -18.16
C ALA A 882 -1.89 -17.27 -18.89
N ALA A 883 -2.35 -17.39 -20.13
CA ALA A 883 -2.17 -18.57 -20.96
C ALA A 883 -0.69 -18.81 -21.31
N THR A 884 0.09 -17.77 -21.63
CA THR A 884 1.52 -17.91 -21.96
C THR A 884 2.34 -18.45 -20.79
N VAL A 885 2.05 -18.03 -19.55
CA VAL A 885 2.85 -18.40 -18.36
C VAL A 885 2.27 -19.60 -17.59
N GLY A 886 0.99 -19.91 -17.84
CA GLY A 886 0.24 -20.93 -17.11
C GLY A 886 -0.13 -20.48 -15.69
N ILE A 887 -0.63 -19.26 -15.54
CA ILE A 887 -1.05 -18.68 -14.24
C ILE A 887 -2.51 -18.21 -14.29
N SER A 888 -3.09 -17.89 -13.13
CA SER A 888 -4.43 -17.32 -13.08
C SER A 888 -4.47 -15.91 -13.69
N ARG A 889 -5.63 -15.51 -14.21
CA ARG A 889 -5.85 -14.17 -14.78
C ARG A 889 -5.58 -13.04 -13.78
N GLU A 890 -5.96 -13.23 -12.51
CA GLU A 890 -5.73 -12.24 -11.45
C GLU A 890 -4.23 -12.07 -11.16
N HIS A 891 -3.46 -13.16 -11.15
CA HIS A 891 -2.00 -13.07 -11.06
C HIS A 891 -1.40 -12.37 -12.29
N ALA A 892 -1.87 -12.71 -13.50
CA ALA A 892 -1.45 -12.06 -14.74
C ALA A 892 -1.75 -10.55 -14.77
N LYS A 893 -2.86 -10.12 -14.14
CA LYS A 893 -3.14 -8.69 -13.94
C LYS A 893 -2.01 -8.00 -13.17
N ILE A 894 -1.58 -8.58 -12.05
CA ILE A 894 -0.47 -8.03 -11.24
C ILE A 894 0.82 -7.95 -12.07
N PHE A 895 1.11 -8.98 -12.90
CA PHE A 895 2.28 -8.96 -13.80
C PHE A 895 2.20 -7.83 -14.82
N ASN A 896 1.09 -7.68 -15.53
CA ASN A 896 0.98 -6.69 -16.60
C ASN A 896 1.12 -5.26 -16.08
N TYR A 897 0.46 -4.93 -14.96
CA TYR A 897 0.64 -3.62 -14.34
C TYR A 897 2.09 -3.42 -13.85
N GLY A 898 2.69 -4.41 -13.19
CA GLY A 898 4.10 -4.34 -12.79
C GLY A 898 5.05 -4.10 -13.96
N ARG A 899 4.82 -4.77 -15.10
CA ARG A 899 5.61 -4.65 -16.33
C ARG A 899 5.48 -3.26 -16.96
N ILE A 900 4.26 -2.73 -17.06
CA ILE A 900 4.00 -1.37 -17.58
C ILE A 900 4.75 -0.31 -16.75
N TYR A 901 4.87 -0.53 -15.44
CA TYR A 901 5.66 0.33 -14.54
C TYR A 901 7.17 0.12 -14.63
N GLY A 902 7.66 -0.65 -15.61
CA GLY A 902 9.08 -0.87 -15.84
C GLY A 902 9.72 -1.90 -14.91
N ALA A 903 8.93 -2.80 -14.29
CA ALA A 903 9.51 -3.96 -13.62
C ALA A 903 10.29 -4.83 -14.63
N GLY A 904 11.44 -5.36 -14.19
CA GLY A 904 12.30 -6.21 -15.01
C GLY A 904 12.07 -7.70 -14.78
N GLN A 905 12.80 -8.53 -15.52
CA GLN A 905 12.77 -9.98 -15.40
C GLN A 905 12.97 -10.51 -13.96
N PRO A 906 13.94 -10.02 -13.15
CA PRO A 906 14.15 -10.53 -11.79
C PRO A 906 12.96 -10.29 -10.85
N PHE A 907 12.17 -9.25 -11.13
CA PHE A 907 10.93 -9.01 -10.38
C PHE A 907 9.88 -10.08 -10.71
N ALA A 908 9.74 -10.44 -11.99
CA ALA A 908 8.77 -11.44 -12.40
C ALA A 908 9.14 -12.83 -11.88
N GLU A 909 10.41 -13.22 -11.93
CA GLU A 909 10.90 -14.48 -11.36
C GLU A 909 10.51 -14.62 -9.89
N ARG A 910 10.82 -13.59 -9.09
CA ARG A 910 10.49 -13.56 -7.67
C ARG A 910 8.99 -13.63 -7.43
N LEU A 911 8.20 -12.91 -8.23
CA LEU A 911 6.75 -12.88 -8.09
C LEU A 911 6.13 -14.24 -8.48
N LEU A 912 6.64 -14.91 -9.52
CA LEU A 912 6.22 -16.26 -9.91
C LEU A 912 6.49 -17.26 -8.79
N MET A 913 7.69 -17.21 -8.19
CA MET A 913 8.03 -18.07 -7.05
C MET A 913 7.22 -17.77 -5.80
N GLN A 914 6.71 -16.54 -5.63
CA GLN A 914 5.82 -16.17 -4.53
C GLN A 914 4.40 -16.71 -4.73
N PHE A 915 3.88 -16.64 -5.95
CA PHE A 915 2.57 -17.19 -6.29
C PHE A 915 2.56 -18.71 -6.36
N ASN A 916 3.70 -19.31 -6.69
CA ASN A 916 3.86 -20.75 -6.74
C ASN A 916 5.22 -21.15 -6.16
N HIS A 917 5.22 -21.57 -4.89
CA HIS A 917 6.43 -22.01 -4.17
C HIS A 917 7.04 -23.29 -4.73
N ARG A 918 6.32 -24.02 -5.60
CA ARG A 918 6.79 -25.27 -6.22
C ARG A 918 7.68 -25.03 -7.43
N LEU A 919 7.67 -23.82 -8.00
CA LEU A 919 8.54 -23.48 -9.13
C LEU A 919 9.99 -23.35 -8.68
N THR A 920 10.90 -24.01 -9.39
CA THR A 920 12.33 -23.80 -9.18
C THR A 920 12.74 -22.42 -9.70
N GLN A 921 13.87 -21.89 -9.21
CA GLN A 921 14.39 -20.62 -9.70
C GLN A 921 14.67 -20.64 -11.21
N GLN A 922 15.11 -21.78 -11.73
CA GLN A 922 15.34 -21.97 -13.17
C GLN A 922 14.03 -21.94 -13.96
N GLN A 923 13.02 -22.70 -13.55
CA GLN A 923 11.70 -22.68 -14.21
C GLN A 923 11.04 -21.31 -14.13
N ALA A 924 11.16 -20.61 -13.00
CA ALA A 924 10.67 -19.25 -12.85
C ALA A 924 11.39 -18.26 -13.79
N ARG A 925 12.71 -18.44 -13.98
CA ARG A 925 13.51 -17.68 -14.95
C ARG A 925 13.09 -17.94 -16.38
N GLU A 926 12.97 -19.20 -16.78
CA GLU A 926 12.53 -19.59 -18.13
C GLU A 926 11.14 -19.01 -18.44
N LYS A 927 10.17 -19.17 -17.53
CA LYS A 927 8.83 -18.60 -17.66
C LYS A 927 8.84 -17.07 -17.71
N ALA A 928 9.66 -16.41 -16.90
CA ALA A 928 9.79 -14.96 -16.93
C ALA A 928 10.41 -14.48 -18.25
N GLN A 929 11.49 -15.12 -18.71
CA GLN A 929 12.13 -14.81 -20.00
C GLN A 929 11.14 -14.98 -21.15
N GLN A 930 10.42 -16.11 -21.20
CA GLN A 930 9.39 -16.36 -22.20
C GLN A 930 8.32 -15.26 -22.18
N MET A 931 7.82 -14.91 -20.99
CA MET A 931 6.83 -13.83 -20.85
C MET A 931 7.36 -12.49 -21.39
N TYR A 932 8.55 -12.06 -20.98
CA TYR A 932 9.12 -10.78 -21.44
C TYR A 932 9.46 -10.78 -22.93
N ALA A 933 9.94 -11.89 -23.48
CA ALA A 933 10.24 -12.01 -24.91
C ALA A 933 8.96 -11.86 -25.76
N VAL A 934 7.86 -12.51 -25.39
CA VAL A 934 6.58 -12.42 -26.13
C VAL A 934 5.97 -11.02 -26.03
N THR A 935 6.13 -10.38 -24.87
CA THR A 935 5.41 -9.14 -24.57
C THR A 935 6.25 -7.89 -24.82
N LYS A 936 7.38 -7.72 -24.11
CA LYS A 936 8.29 -6.58 -24.27
C LYS A 936 9.11 -6.70 -25.56
N GLY A 937 9.41 -7.91 -26.00
CA GLY A 937 10.25 -8.16 -27.18
C GLY A 937 11.73 -8.25 -26.83
N ILE A 938 12.56 -8.28 -27.88
CA ILE A 938 14.02 -8.42 -27.80
C ILE A 938 14.65 -7.04 -28.02
N ARG A 939 15.78 -6.76 -27.37
CA ARG A 939 16.53 -5.52 -27.64
C ARG A 939 17.21 -5.53 -29.01
N ARG A 940 17.08 -4.43 -29.73
CA ARG A 940 17.84 -4.07 -30.93
C ARG A 940 18.47 -2.69 -30.74
N PHE A 941 19.42 -2.35 -31.59
CA PHE A 941 20.25 -1.15 -31.42
C PHE A 941 20.37 -0.35 -32.72
N HIS A 942 20.28 0.97 -32.61
CA HIS A 942 20.70 1.86 -33.69
C HIS A 942 22.17 2.20 -33.52
N LEU A 943 22.92 2.06 -34.60
CA LEU A 943 24.34 2.37 -34.64
C LEU A 943 24.51 3.89 -34.73
N SER A 944 25.49 4.43 -33.99
CA SER A 944 25.89 5.83 -34.09
C SER A 944 26.59 6.11 -35.43
N GLU A 945 26.87 7.38 -35.73
CA GLU A 945 27.69 7.73 -36.90
C GLU A 945 29.07 7.03 -36.88
N GLU A 946 29.69 6.92 -35.70
CA GLU A 946 30.94 6.16 -35.53
C GLU A 946 30.72 4.65 -35.74
N GLY A 947 29.59 4.10 -35.28
CA GLY A 947 29.21 2.70 -35.48
C GLY A 947 28.94 2.36 -36.95
N GLU A 948 28.21 3.22 -37.66
CA GLU A 948 27.95 3.10 -39.08
C GLU A 948 29.22 3.22 -39.92
N TRP A 949 30.11 4.15 -39.54
CA TRP A 949 31.43 4.25 -40.14
C TRP A 949 32.24 2.98 -39.91
N LEU A 950 32.22 2.42 -38.69
CA LEU A 950 32.91 1.17 -38.38
C LEU A 950 32.36 -0.02 -39.17
N VAL A 951 31.04 -0.11 -39.37
CA VAL A 951 30.44 -1.18 -40.20
C VAL A 951 30.95 -1.09 -41.64
N LYS A 952 31.00 0.12 -42.21
CA LYS A 952 31.53 0.36 -43.57
C LYS A 952 33.04 0.10 -43.68
N GLU A 953 33.81 0.55 -42.69
CA GLU A 953 35.27 0.43 -42.65
C GLU A 953 35.76 -1.00 -42.35
N LEU A 954 34.94 -1.81 -41.67
CA LEU A 954 35.22 -3.21 -41.33
C LEU A 954 34.55 -4.20 -42.30
N ASP A 955 33.77 -3.71 -43.26
CA ASP A 955 32.97 -4.50 -44.22
C ASP A 955 32.17 -5.62 -43.52
N LEU A 956 31.49 -5.26 -42.42
CA LEU A 956 30.72 -6.21 -41.63
C LEU A 956 29.29 -6.34 -42.17
N ALA A 957 28.90 -7.56 -42.53
CA ALA A 957 27.49 -7.88 -42.78
C ALA A 957 26.70 -7.84 -41.46
N VAL A 958 25.70 -6.98 -41.41
CA VAL A 958 24.88 -6.71 -40.22
C VAL A 958 23.40 -6.96 -40.55
N ASP A 959 22.70 -7.72 -39.72
CA ASP A 959 21.27 -7.96 -39.88
C ASP A 959 20.47 -6.73 -39.45
N ARG A 960 19.95 -5.98 -40.43
CA ARG A 960 19.14 -4.77 -40.23
C ARG A 960 17.66 -5.11 -40.36
N ALA A 961 16.88 -4.70 -39.35
CA ALA A 961 15.42 -4.74 -39.43
C ALA A 961 14.88 -3.58 -40.31
N GLU A 962 13.57 -3.59 -40.56
CA GLU A 962 12.89 -2.57 -41.39
C GLU A 962 13.06 -1.13 -40.86
N ASP A 963 13.24 -0.97 -39.55
CA ASP A 963 13.53 0.30 -38.89
C ASP A 963 15.01 0.69 -38.95
N GLY A 964 15.88 -0.15 -39.51
CA GLY A 964 17.33 0.03 -39.54
C GLY A 964 18.05 -0.40 -38.27
N SER A 965 17.33 -0.96 -37.28
CA SER A 965 17.92 -1.45 -36.03
C SER A 965 18.68 -2.76 -36.23
N VAL A 966 19.71 -2.95 -35.44
CA VAL A 966 20.68 -4.04 -35.54
C VAL A 966 20.56 -5.02 -34.37
N SER A 967 20.82 -6.30 -34.64
CA SER A 967 20.82 -7.34 -33.61
C SER A 967 21.93 -7.11 -32.56
N VAL A 968 21.67 -7.57 -31.34
CA VAL A 968 22.67 -7.52 -30.25
C VAL A 968 23.96 -8.26 -30.62
N GLN A 969 23.84 -9.38 -31.35
CA GLN A 969 24.97 -10.21 -31.76
C GLN A 969 25.90 -9.46 -32.71
N ASP A 970 25.33 -8.69 -33.64
CA ASP A 970 26.09 -7.88 -34.59
C ASP A 970 26.76 -6.68 -33.93
N VAL A 971 26.10 -6.02 -32.98
CA VAL A 971 26.72 -4.96 -32.18
C VAL A 971 27.91 -5.50 -31.38
N GLN A 972 27.78 -6.69 -30.77
CA GLN A 972 28.90 -7.34 -30.08
C GLN A 972 30.03 -7.74 -31.04
N ARG A 973 29.69 -8.19 -32.26
CA ARG A 973 30.68 -8.50 -33.30
C ARG A 973 31.43 -7.23 -33.70
N LEU A 974 30.71 -6.13 -33.89
CA LEU A 974 31.25 -4.81 -34.21
C LEU A 974 32.19 -4.29 -33.11
N TYR A 975 31.79 -4.36 -31.83
CA TYR A 975 32.66 -4.02 -30.71
C TYR A 975 33.91 -4.89 -30.64
N ARG A 976 33.77 -6.21 -30.84
CA ARG A 976 34.91 -7.15 -30.83
C ARG A 976 35.91 -6.83 -31.94
N GLU A 977 35.44 -6.57 -33.16
CA GLU A 977 36.32 -6.23 -34.29
C GLU A 977 36.93 -4.83 -34.15
N ALA A 978 36.17 -3.85 -33.66
CA ALA A 978 36.69 -2.52 -33.35
C ALA A 978 37.79 -2.56 -32.28
N MET A 979 37.63 -3.38 -31.22
CA MET A 979 38.64 -3.60 -30.18
C MET A 979 39.92 -4.26 -30.72
N LYS A 980 39.80 -5.25 -31.61
CA LYS A 980 40.96 -5.93 -32.23
C LYS A 980 41.83 -4.94 -33.02
N ARG A 981 41.23 -4.00 -33.77
CA ARG A 981 41.94 -2.95 -34.52
C ARG A 981 42.46 -1.81 -33.62
N SER A 982 41.77 -1.52 -32.51
CA SER A 982 42.11 -0.45 -31.55
C SER A 982 43.34 -0.72 -30.66
N ARG A 983 43.95 -1.93 -30.70
CA ARG A 983 45.20 -2.23 -29.97
C ARG A 983 46.36 -1.24 -30.22
N ARG A 984 46.31 -0.42 -31.27
CA ARG A 984 47.30 0.64 -31.59
C ARG A 984 46.94 2.06 -31.14
N LYS A 985 45.70 2.37 -30.74
CA LYS A 985 45.29 3.69 -30.21
C LYS A 985 44.16 3.46 -29.21
N LYS A 986 44.34 3.80 -27.93
CA LYS A 986 43.31 3.77 -26.86
C LYS A 986 42.13 4.75 -27.15
N LYS A 987 41.44 4.60 -28.28
CA LYS A 987 40.22 5.36 -28.60
C LYS A 987 39.02 4.48 -28.24
N LYS A 988 38.17 4.99 -27.36
CA LYS A 988 36.87 4.39 -27.02
C LYS A 988 35.89 4.81 -28.12
N TRP A 989 35.30 3.84 -28.78
CA TRP A 989 34.31 4.06 -29.84
C TRP A 989 32.92 4.10 -29.21
N ASP A 990 32.14 5.11 -29.55
CA ASP A 990 30.73 5.16 -29.19
C ASP A 990 29.93 4.54 -30.33
N VAL A 991 29.65 3.24 -30.27
CA VAL A 991 29.13 2.47 -31.42
C VAL A 991 27.60 2.49 -31.50
N VAL A 992 26.92 2.76 -30.38
CA VAL A 992 25.47 2.62 -30.25
C VAL A 992 24.89 3.96 -29.88
N GLU A 993 24.01 4.48 -30.73
CA GLU A 993 23.32 5.74 -30.48
C GLU A 993 22.18 5.55 -29.46
N HIS A 994 21.27 4.62 -29.75
CA HIS A 994 20.15 4.33 -28.87
C HIS A 994 19.65 2.89 -29.03
N ARG A 995 18.90 2.42 -28.04
CA ARG A 995 18.39 1.05 -27.92
C ARG A 995 16.88 1.04 -28.06
N VAL A 996 16.33 0.01 -28.71
CA VAL A 996 14.90 -0.15 -28.96
C VAL A 996 14.48 -1.59 -28.70
N TRP A 997 13.22 -1.79 -28.32
CA TRP A 997 12.58 -3.08 -28.19
C TRP A 997 11.88 -3.44 -29.50
N ALA A 998 11.96 -4.69 -29.93
CA ALA A 998 11.31 -5.15 -31.15
C ALA A 998 10.70 -6.56 -31.00
N GLY A 999 9.63 -6.83 -31.75
CA GLY A 999 9.04 -8.17 -31.90
C GLY A 999 8.06 -8.61 -30.79
N GLY A 1000 7.90 -7.83 -29.73
CA GLY A 1000 6.91 -8.09 -28.68
C GLY A 1000 5.59 -7.34 -28.90
N THR A 1001 4.52 -7.80 -28.25
CA THR A 1001 3.18 -7.17 -28.34
C THR A 1001 3.13 -5.74 -27.80
N GLU A 1002 4.04 -5.39 -26.88
CA GLU A 1002 4.10 -4.11 -26.16
C GLU A 1002 5.36 -3.30 -26.48
N SER A 1003 6.21 -3.76 -27.41
CA SER A 1003 7.52 -3.16 -27.70
C SER A 1003 7.44 -1.65 -28.01
N GLU A 1004 6.48 -1.24 -28.84
CA GLU A 1004 6.28 0.15 -29.23
C GLU A 1004 5.91 1.06 -28.06
N MET A 1005 5.09 0.55 -27.13
CA MET A 1005 4.73 1.27 -25.91
C MET A 1005 5.98 1.48 -25.04
N PHE A 1006 6.80 0.45 -24.82
CA PHE A 1006 8.05 0.60 -24.06
C PHE A 1006 9.05 1.53 -24.73
N ASN A 1007 9.16 1.49 -26.06
CA ASN A 1007 10.02 2.40 -26.82
C ASN A 1007 9.59 3.85 -26.59
N LYS A 1008 8.29 4.13 -26.70
CA LYS A 1008 7.77 5.46 -26.46
C LYS A 1008 7.99 5.90 -25.01
N LEU A 1009 7.72 5.05 -24.02
CA LEU A 1009 7.94 5.38 -22.61
C LEU A 1009 9.42 5.62 -22.29
N GLU A 1010 10.34 4.77 -22.78
CA GLU A 1010 11.78 4.96 -22.60
C GLU A 1010 12.25 6.26 -23.30
N SER A 1011 11.71 6.60 -24.48
CA SER A 1011 12.06 7.84 -25.19
C SER A 1011 11.71 9.10 -24.38
N ILE A 1012 10.54 9.12 -23.72
CA ILE A 1012 10.12 10.23 -22.85
C ILE A 1012 10.98 10.23 -21.59
N ALA A 1013 11.21 9.07 -20.96
CA ALA A 1013 11.99 8.98 -19.73
C ALA A 1013 13.49 9.35 -19.88
N LEU A 1014 14.05 9.15 -21.08
CA LEU A 1014 15.44 9.47 -21.43
C LEU A 1014 15.61 10.86 -22.05
N SER A 1015 14.52 11.52 -22.45
CA SER A 1015 14.55 12.90 -22.95
C SER A 1015 15.21 13.84 -21.93
N PRO A 1016 15.93 14.89 -22.36
CA PRO A 1016 16.67 15.77 -21.45
C PRO A 1016 15.77 16.45 -20.41
N SER A 1017 14.53 16.75 -20.79
CA SER A 1017 13.49 17.32 -19.93
C SER A 1017 12.21 16.47 -20.00
N PRO A 1018 12.11 15.36 -19.24
CA PRO A 1018 10.94 14.48 -19.28
C PRO A 1018 9.67 15.23 -18.86
N GLN A 1019 8.64 15.14 -19.72
CA GLN A 1019 7.35 15.77 -19.54
C GLN A 1019 6.21 14.77 -19.79
N THR A 1020 5.04 15.01 -19.19
CA THR A 1020 3.83 14.27 -19.55
C THR A 1020 3.38 14.67 -20.97
N PRO A 1021 2.91 13.72 -21.78
CA PRO A 1021 2.60 13.95 -23.19
C PRO A 1021 1.35 14.82 -23.43
N VAL A 1022 0.46 14.95 -22.44
CA VAL A 1022 -0.84 15.65 -22.60
C VAL A 1022 -0.79 17.07 -22.04
N LEU A 1023 -0.46 17.23 -20.76
CA LEU A 1023 -0.42 18.53 -20.08
C LEU A 1023 1.01 19.11 -19.97
N GLY A 1024 2.04 18.41 -20.42
CA GLY A 1024 3.42 18.92 -20.42
C GLY A 1024 4.03 19.08 -19.03
N CYS A 1025 3.52 18.36 -18.03
CA CYS A 1025 4.02 18.48 -16.66
C CYS A 1025 5.38 17.80 -16.54
N HIS A 1026 6.35 18.48 -15.95
CA HIS A 1026 7.70 17.96 -15.80
C HIS A 1026 7.86 16.96 -14.64
N ILE A 1027 8.85 16.07 -14.77
CA ILE A 1027 9.30 15.22 -13.66
C ILE A 1027 10.00 16.04 -12.57
N SER A 1028 9.99 15.53 -11.33
CA SER A 1028 10.75 16.12 -10.21
C SER A 1028 12.23 16.32 -10.57
N ARG A 1029 12.81 17.44 -10.13
CA ARG A 1029 14.23 17.80 -10.34
C ARG A 1029 15.20 16.68 -9.93
N ALA A 1030 14.86 15.92 -8.88
CA ALA A 1030 15.68 14.81 -8.39
C ALA A 1030 15.77 13.61 -9.34
N LEU A 1031 14.91 13.53 -10.35
CA LEU A 1031 14.84 12.43 -11.32
C LEU A 1031 15.16 12.88 -12.75
N GLU A 1032 15.46 14.15 -12.97
CA GLU A 1032 15.88 14.64 -14.28
C GLU A 1032 17.20 13.96 -14.71
N PRO A 1033 17.35 13.60 -16.01
CA PRO A 1033 18.58 13.00 -16.50
C PRO A 1033 19.82 13.88 -16.28
N ALA A 1034 19.67 15.21 -16.25
CA ALA A 1034 20.78 16.12 -15.97
C ALA A 1034 21.39 15.89 -14.57
N VAL A 1035 20.57 15.54 -13.58
CA VAL A 1035 20.98 15.39 -12.17
C VAL A 1035 21.19 13.92 -11.80
N ALA A 1036 20.23 13.06 -12.15
CA ALA A 1036 20.24 11.63 -11.83
C ALA A 1036 20.96 10.77 -12.89
N LYS A 1037 21.38 11.35 -14.02
CA LYS A 1037 22.09 10.67 -15.12
C LYS A 1037 21.32 9.44 -15.61
N GLY A 1038 21.94 8.27 -15.61
CA GLY A 1038 21.31 6.99 -15.99
C GLY A 1038 20.60 6.25 -14.84
N GLU A 1039 20.60 6.79 -13.62
CA GLU A 1039 19.98 6.14 -12.46
C GLU A 1039 18.45 6.28 -12.46
N PHE A 1040 17.76 5.32 -11.82
CA PHE A 1040 16.29 5.35 -11.61
C PHE A 1040 15.43 5.34 -12.88
N LEU A 1041 15.91 4.81 -14.01
CA LEU A 1041 15.14 4.75 -15.26
C LEU A 1041 13.76 4.07 -15.08
N THR A 1042 13.68 3.00 -14.29
CA THR A 1042 12.40 2.31 -13.99
C THR A 1042 11.41 3.24 -13.30
N SER A 1043 11.88 4.10 -12.40
CA SER A 1043 11.04 5.09 -11.72
C SER A 1043 10.56 6.18 -12.68
N ARG A 1044 11.38 6.59 -13.66
CA ARG A 1044 10.99 7.56 -14.69
C ARG A 1044 9.96 6.99 -15.66
N VAL A 1045 10.14 5.75 -16.12
CA VAL A 1045 9.17 5.06 -16.99
C VAL A 1045 7.82 4.92 -16.28
N ASN A 1046 7.83 4.47 -15.02
CA ASN A 1046 6.61 4.41 -14.20
C ASN A 1046 5.95 5.78 -14.05
N TRP A 1047 6.75 6.83 -13.85
CA TRP A 1047 6.25 8.19 -13.69
C TRP A 1047 5.49 8.68 -14.93
N VAL A 1048 5.93 8.35 -16.15
CA VAL A 1048 5.24 8.79 -17.38
C VAL A 1048 3.79 8.33 -17.40
N VAL A 1049 3.51 7.06 -17.12
CA VAL A 1049 2.14 6.51 -17.13
C VAL A 1049 1.33 7.05 -15.95
N GLN A 1050 1.86 6.98 -14.73
CA GLN A 1050 1.12 7.37 -13.53
C GLN A 1050 0.83 8.87 -13.47
N SER A 1051 1.79 9.71 -13.87
CA SER A 1051 1.63 11.16 -13.95
C SER A 1051 0.65 11.56 -15.06
N SER A 1052 0.62 10.81 -16.17
CA SER A 1052 -0.41 11.00 -17.22
C SER A 1052 -1.81 10.60 -16.74
N ALA A 1053 -1.94 9.60 -15.87
CA ALA A 1053 -3.24 9.26 -15.26
C ALA A 1053 -3.75 10.40 -14.35
N VAL A 1054 -2.85 11.13 -13.68
CA VAL A 1054 -3.23 12.34 -12.92
C VAL A 1054 -3.69 13.47 -13.85
N ASP A 1055 -3.04 13.65 -15.01
CA ASP A 1055 -3.51 14.60 -16.03
C ASP A 1055 -4.94 14.29 -16.49
N TYR A 1056 -5.28 13.00 -16.60
CA TYR A 1056 -6.63 12.55 -16.91
C TYR A 1056 -7.63 12.96 -15.82
N LEU A 1057 -7.30 12.73 -14.55
CA LEU A 1057 -8.16 13.14 -13.43
C LEU A 1057 -8.38 14.65 -13.42
N HIS A 1058 -7.34 15.46 -13.62
CA HIS A 1058 -7.48 16.92 -13.65
C HIS A 1058 -8.39 17.40 -14.79
N LEU A 1059 -8.29 16.81 -15.98
CA LEU A 1059 -9.20 17.09 -17.09
C LEU A 1059 -10.65 16.74 -16.74
N MET A 1060 -10.87 15.61 -16.07
CA MET A 1060 -12.20 15.22 -15.63
C MET A 1060 -12.79 16.21 -14.62
N LEU A 1061 -12.01 16.62 -13.60
CA LEU A 1061 -12.47 17.55 -12.57
C LEU A 1061 -12.82 18.92 -13.17
N VAL A 1062 -11.97 19.44 -14.07
CA VAL A 1062 -12.19 20.74 -14.74
C VAL A 1062 -13.43 20.70 -15.64
N ALA A 1063 -13.61 19.62 -16.42
CA ALA A 1063 -14.78 19.48 -17.28
C ALA A 1063 -16.08 19.31 -16.47
N MET A 1064 -16.08 18.48 -15.42
CA MET A 1064 -17.26 18.31 -14.57
C MET A 1064 -17.66 19.60 -13.88
N LYS A 1065 -16.70 20.34 -13.33
CA LYS A 1065 -16.95 21.66 -12.74
C LYS A 1065 -17.58 22.62 -13.75
N TRP A 1066 -17.05 22.67 -14.96
CA TRP A 1066 -17.61 23.49 -16.03
C TRP A 1066 -19.06 23.11 -16.36
N LEU A 1067 -19.34 21.82 -16.54
CA LEU A 1067 -20.70 21.35 -16.83
C LEU A 1067 -21.67 21.64 -15.68
N PHE A 1068 -21.19 21.58 -14.44
CA PHE A 1068 -22.01 21.91 -13.28
C PHE A 1068 -22.37 23.39 -13.23
N GLU A 1069 -21.40 24.27 -13.50
CA GLU A 1069 -21.59 25.72 -13.55
C GLU A 1069 -22.47 26.16 -14.72
N GLU A 1070 -22.20 25.65 -15.93
CA GLU A 1070 -22.90 26.08 -17.16
C GLU A 1070 -24.38 25.69 -17.17
N PHE A 1071 -24.71 24.52 -16.60
CA PHE A 1071 -26.07 23.97 -16.61
C PHE A 1071 -26.77 24.06 -15.23
N ASP A 1072 -26.19 24.75 -14.24
CA ASP A 1072 -26.76 24.87 -12.89
C ASP A 1072 -27.13 23.49 -12.28
N ILE A 1073 -26.22 22.52 -12.41
CA ILE A 1073 -26.32 21.20 -11.79
C ILE A 1073 -25.78 21.33 -10.37
N ASN A 1074 -26.64 21.09 -9.38
CA ASN A 1074 -26.24 21.25 -7.99
C ASN A 1074 -25.47 20.00 -7.51
N GLY A 1075 -24.14 20.07 -7.58
CA GLY A 1075 -23.27 19.00 -7.09
C GLY A 1075 -21.91 19.49 -6.61
N ARG A 1076 -21.23 18.63 -5.85
CA ARG A 1076 -19.93 18.87 -5.24
C ARG A 1076 -19.02 17.66 -5.43
N PHE A 1077 -17.73 17.89 -5.64
CA PHE A 1077 -16.74 16.82 -5.65
C PHE A 1077 -16.69 16.12 -4.28
N CYS A 1078 -16.85 14.79 -4.28
CA CYS A 1078 -16.87 13.99 -3.06
C CYS A 1078 -15.47 13.44 -2.78
N ILE A 1079 -14.99 12.53 -3.63
CA ILE A 1079 -13.65 11.94 -3.55
C ILE A 1079 -13.28 11.27 -4.88
N SER A 1080 -11.98 11.09 -5.12
CA SER A 1080 -11.47 10.18 -6.14
C SER A 1080 -10.61 9.11 -5.48
N ILE A 1081 -10.95 7.82 -5.68
CA ILE A 1081 -10.25 6.68 -5.08
C ILE A 1081 -9.74 5.78 -6.20
N HIS A 1082 -8.42 5.68 -6.36
CA HIS A 1082 -7.82 5.01 -7.52
C HIS A 1082 -8.32 5.63 -8.84
N ASP A 1083 -9.08 4.89 -9.63
CA ASP A 1083 -9.63 5.30 -10.93
C ASP A 1083 -11.14 5.66 -10.81
N GLU A 1084 -11.70 5.58 -9.60
CA GLU A 1084 -13.09 5.96 -9.28
C GLU A 1084 -13.16 7.48 -9.02
N VAL A 1085 -14.13 8.16 -9.63
CA VAL A 1085 -14.45 9.56 -9.34
C VAL A 1085 -15.91 9.64 -8.88
N ARG A 1086 -16.17 10.33 -7.77
CA ARG A 1086 -17.49 10.41 -7.14
C ARG A 1086 -17.86 11.86 -6.82
N TYR A 1087 -19.12 12.21 -7.06
CA TYR A 1087 -19.72 13.51 -6.82
C TYR A 1087 -20.97 13.37 -5.96
N LEU A 1088 -21.17 14.28 -5.02
CA LEU A 1088 -22.43 14.43 -4.28
C LEU A 1088 -23.33 15.37 -5.07
N VAL A 1089 -24.51 14.91 -5.49
CA VAL A 1089 -25.41 15.66 -6.38
C VAL A 1089 -26.81 15.69 -5.78
N GLN A 1090 -27.53 16.79 -5.94
CA GLN A 1090 -28.94 16.86 -5.56
C GLN A 1090 -29.77 15.87 -6.39
N GLN A 1091 -30.74 15.20 -5.77
CA GLN A 1091 -31.47 14.08 -6.38
C GLN A 1091 -32.16 14.44 -7.72
N GLN A 1092 -32.65 15.68 -7.86
CA GLN A 1092 -33.27 16.19 -9.08
C GLN A 1092 -32.31 16.23 -10.28
N ASP A 1093 -31.00 16.39 -10.02
CA ASP A 1093 -29.97 16.59 -11.04
C ASP A 1093 -29.12 15.33 -11.27
N ARG A 1094 -29.40 14.22 -10.57
CA ARG A 1094 -28.56 13.00 -10.59
C ARG A 1094 -28.32 12.43 -11.98
N TYR A 1095 -29.35 12.39 -12.83
CA TYR A 1095 -29.25 11.86 -14.21
C TYR A 1095 -28.54 12.84 -15.14
N ARG A 1096 -28.74 14.15 -14.93
CA ARG A 1096 -28.01 15.22 -15.65
C ARG A 1096 -26.52 15.16 -15.33
N ALA A 1097 -26.17 15.01 -14.05
CA ALA A 1097 -24.78 14.81 -13.62
C ALA A 1097 -24.17 13.51 -14.16
N ALA A 1098 -24.95 12.43 -14.23
CA ALA A 1098 -24.47 11.17 -14.81
C ALA A 1098 -24.16 11.31 -16.31
N LEU A 1099 -25.02 12.01 -17.08
CA LEU A 1099 -24.73 12.35 -18.47
C LEU A 1099 -23.53 13.29 -18.60
N ALA A 1100 -23.40 14.28 -17.72
CA ALA A 1100 -22.25 15.19 -17.69
C ALA A 1100 -20.93 14.44 -17.46
N LEU A 1101 -20.95 13.39 -16.64
CA LEU A 1101 -19.78 12.55 -16.38
C LEU A 1101 -19.40 11.73 -17.63
N GLN A 1102 -20.38 11.19 -18.35
CA GLN A 1102 -20.15 10.51 -19.63
C GLN A 1102 -19.51 11.46 -20.66
N ILE A 1103 -20.05 12.68 -20.81
CA ILE A 1103 -19.50 13.72 -21.70
C ILE A 1103 -18.07 14.10 -21.28
N THR A 1104 -17.84 14.25 -19.98
CA THR A 1104 -16.51 14.58 -19.44
C THR A 1104 -15.45 13.54 -19.84
N ASN A 1105 -15.78 12.26 -19.73
CA ASN A 1105 -14.86 11.18 -20.09
C ASN A 1105 -14.58 11.14 -21.59
N LEU A 1106 -15.61 11.36 -22.42
CA LEU A 1106 -15.47 11.52 -23.87
C LEU A 1106 -14.49 12.67 -24.20
N LEU A 1107 -14.70 13.86 -23.63
CA LEU A 1107 -13.83 15.02 -23.86
C LEU A 1107 -12.40 14.76 -23.37
N THR A 1108 -12.25 14.14 -22.22
CA THR A 1108 -10.93 13.81 -21.66
C THR A 1108 -10.17 12.85 -22.57
N ARG A 1109 -10.80 11.77 -23.05
CA ARG A 1109 -10.15 10.81 -23.96
C ARG A 1109 -9.86 11.40 -25.33
N CYS A 1110 -10.76 12.25 -25.86
CA CYS A 1110 -10.51 13.01 -27.08
C CYS A 1110 -9.33 13.98 -26.94
N MET A 1111 -9.14 14.61 -25.77
CA MET A 1111 -8.01 15.49 -25.50
C MET A 1111 -6.69 14.73 -25.52
N PHE A 1112 -6.63 13.55 -24.91
CA PHE A 1112 -5.47 12.65 -24.98
C PHE A 1112 -5.15 12.24 -26.41
N ALA A 1113 -6.15 11.78 -27.17
CA ALA A 1113 -5.98 11.41 -28.57
C ALA A 1113 -5.46 12.60 -29.40
N TYR A 1114 -6.09 13.78 -29.25
CA TYR A 1114 -5.73 15.00 -29.96
C TYR A 1114 -4.27 15.43 -29.70
N LYS A 1115 -3.83 15.42 -28.43
CA LYS A 1115 -2.46 15.78 -28.04
C LYS A 1115 -1.41 14.83 -28.60
N LEU A 1116 -1.79 13.58 -28.82
CA LEU A 1116 -0.94 12.56 -29.41
C LEU A 1116 -1.03 12.51 -30.94
N GLY A 1117 -1.74 13.46 -31.57
CA GLY A 1117 -1.86 13.59 -33.02
C GLY A 1117 -3.00 12.76 -33.64
N LEU A 1118 -3.79 12.07 -32.83
CA LEU A 1118 -4.92 11.25 -33.28
C LEU A 1118 -6.20 12.11 -33.34
N GLN A 1119 -6.73 12.33 -34.55
CA GLN A 1119 -7.90 13.19 -34.81
C GLN A 1119 -9.24 12.44 -34.78
N ASP A 1120 -9.32 11.34 -34.02
CA ASP A 1120 -10.52 10.54 -33.82
C ASP A 1120 -10.38 9.70 -32.54
N LEU A 1121 -11.47 9.08 -32.07
CA LEU A 1121 -11.48 8.21 -30.89
C LEU A 1121 -12.33 6.95 -31.15
N PRO A 1122 -11.92 5.75 -30.67
CA PRO A 1122 -12.76 4.56 -30.73
C PRO A 1122 -14.00 4.71 -29.83
N GLN A 1123 -15.15 4.24 -30.32
CA GLN A 1123 -16.40 4.36 -29.56
C GLN A 1123 -16.42 3.48 -28.30
N SER A 1124 -15.70 2.35 -28.29
CA SER A 1124 -15.64 1.45 -27.12
C SER A 1124 -15.04 2.09 -25.87
N VAL A 1125 -14.20 3.12 -26.05
CA VAL A 1125 -13.63 3.91 -24.97
C VAL A 1125 -14.24 5.30 -24.91
N ALA A 1126 -15.23 5.67 -25.70
CA ALA A 1126 -15.79 7.02 -25.62
C ALA A 1126 -16.53 7.25 -24.28
N PHE A 1127 -17.25 6.24 -23.81
CA PHE A 1127 -18.14 6.31 -22.67
C PHE A 1127 -17.71 5.32 -21.58
N PHE A 1128 -18.13 5.56 -20.35
CA PHE A 1128 -18.05 4.57 -19.28
C PHE A 1128 -18.95 3.38 -19.60
N SER A 1129 -18.56 2.20 -19.12
CA SER A 1129 -19.42 1.01 -19.13
C SER A 1129 -20.75 1.29 -18.43
N ALA A 1130 -20.71 1.92 -17.27
CA ALA A 1130 -21.86 2.48 -16.58
C ALA A 1130 -21.45 3.67 -15.69
N VAL A 1131 -22.42 4.54 -15.38
CA VAL A 1131 -22.31 5.54 -14.32
C VAL A 1131 -23.21 5.11 -13.17
N ASP A 1132 -22.62 5.03 -11.98
CA ASP A 1132 -23.29 4.63 -10.74
C ASP A 1132 -24.03 5.83 -10.12
N VAL A 1133 -25.29 5.61 -9.75
CA VAL A 1133 -26.12 6.53 -8.96
C VAL A 1133 -26.60 5.79 -7.72
N ASP A 1134 -26.16 6.24 -6.54
CA ASP A 1134 -26.38 5.51 -5.28
C ASP A 1134 -26.60 6.45 -4.09
N GLN A 1135 -27.11 5.92 -2.97
CA GLN A 1135 -27.22 6.61 -1.69
C GLN A 1135 -26.00 6.37 -0.79
N CYS A 1136 -25.18 5.36 -1.09
CA CYS A 1136 -23.96 5.05 -0.37
C CYS A 1136 -22.77 4.80 -1.30
N LEU A 1137 -21.55 4.98 -0.80
CA LEU A 1137 -20.35 4.72 -1.59
C LEU A 1137 -19.99 3.23 -1.57
N ARG A 1138 -20.21 2.53 -2.68
CA ARG A 1138 -19.76 1.14 -2.89
C ARG A 1138 -19.16 0.97 -4.27
N LYS A 1139 -18.41 -0.12 -4.44
CA LYS A 1139 -17.72 -0.43 -5.70
C LYS A 1139 -18.70 -0.72 -6.84
N GLU A 1140 -19.73 -1.50 -6.55
CA GLU A 1140 -20.79 -1.87 -7.50
C GLU A 1140 -22.13 -1.61 -6.81
N VAL A 1141 -23.06 -0.95 -7.50
CA VAL A 1141 -24.36 -0.53 -6.92
C VAL A 1141 -25.26 -1.69 -6.47
N THR A 1142 -25.02 -2.89 -6.97
CA THR A 1142 -25.75 -4.12 -6.60
C THR A 1142 -25.15 -4.79 -5.36
N MET A 1143 -23.97 -4.35 -4.91
CA MET A 1143 -23.25 -4.98 -3.81
C MET A 1143 -23.89 -4.61 -2.46
N ASN A 1144 -24.48 -5.58 -1.78
CA ASN A 1144 -25.13 -5.36 -0.48
C ASN A 1144 -24.14 -5.14 0.69
N CYS A 1145 -22.83 -5.21 0.44
CA CYS A 1145 -21.75 -5.01 1.43
C CYS A 1145 -21.94 -5.81 2.74
N ALA A 1146 -22.32 -7.09 2.60
CA ALA A 1146 -22.42 -8.00 3.73
C ALA A 1146 -21.02 -8.41 4.23
N THR A 1147 -20.77 -8.20 5.52
CA THR A 1147 -19.49 -8.48 6.20
C THR A 1147 -19.77 -9.06 7.59
N PRO A 1148 -18.77 -9.56 8.33
CA PRO A 1148 -19.02 -10.08 9.67
C PRO A 1148 -19.60 -9.05 10.65
N SER A 1149 -19.25 -7.76 10.50
CA SER A 1149 -19.83 -6.64 11.26
C SER A 1149 -21.18 -6.15 10.71
N ASN A 1150 -21.50 -6.52 9.47
CA ASN A 1150 -22.77 -6.21 8.80
C ASN A 1150 -23.36 -7.48 8.13
N PRO A 1151 -23.80 -8.48 8.90
CA PRO A 1151 -24.16 -9.79 8.34
C PRO A 1151 -25.41 -9.76 7.46
N THR A 1152 -26.33 -8.83 7.72
CA THR A 1152 -27.58 -8.65 6.97
C THR A 1152 -27.46 -7.68 5.80
N GLY A 1153 -26.30 -7.04 5.62
CA GLY A 1153 -26.02 -6.11 4.52
C GLY A 1153 -26.71 -4.75 4.64
N MET A 1154 -26.45 -3.87 3.67
CA MET A 1154 -26.94 -2.48 3.64
C MET A 1154 -28.47 -2.38 3.58
N GLU A 1155 -29.11 -3.23 2.79
CA GLU A 1155 -30.55 -3.18 2.56
C GLU A 1155 -31.35 -3.48 3.84
N LYS A 1156 -31.01 -4.54 4.57
CA LYS A 1156 -31.76 -4.95 5.77
C LYS A 1156 -31.32 -4.21 7.03
N LYS A 1157 -30.02 -3.92 7.21
CA LYS A 1157 -29.51 -3.32 8.45
C LYS A 1157 -29.67 -1.80 8.48
N TYR A 1158 -29.44 -1.15 7.34
CA TYR A 1158 -29.40 0.30 7.21
C TYR A 1158 -30.53 0.86 6.33
N GLY A 1159 -31.36 0.00 5.71
CA GLY A 1159 -32.48 0.43 4.89
C GLY A 1159 -32.08 1.01 3.54
N ILE A 1160 -30.85 0.78 3.08
CA ILE A 1160 -30.33 1.37 1.83
C ILE A 1160 -30.48 0.36 0.68
N PRO A 1161 -31.34 0.62 -0.32
CA PRO A 1161 -31.56 -0.29 -1.45
C PRO A 1161 -30.35 -0.33 -2.40
N GLN A 1162 -30.42 -1.19 -3.41
CA GLN A 1162 -29.45 -1.20 -4.51
C GLN A 1162 -29.57 0.07 -5.35
N GLY A 1163 -28.42 0.60 -5.78
CA GLY A 1163 -28.37 1.79 -6.65
C GLY A 1163 -28.58 1.44 -8.13
N GLU A 1164 -28.48 2.45 -8.98
CA GLU A 1164 -28.67 2.34 -10.44
C GLU A 1164 -27.30 2.45 -11.13
N ALA A 1165 -27.00 1.54 -12.05
CA ALA A 1165 -25.83 1.63 -12.92
C ALA A 1165 -26.34 1.85 -14.35
N LEU A 1166 -26.14 3.06 -14.87
CA LEU A 1166 -26.74 3.50 -16.13
C LEU A 1166 -25.70 3.63 -17.23
N ASP A 1167 -25.95 3.00 -18.38
CA ASP A 1167 -25.14 3.20 -19.57
C ASP A 1167 -25.51 4.51 -20.30
N ILE A 1168 -24.73 4.87 -21.33
CA ILE A 1168 -24.97 6.09 -22.10
C ILE A 1168 -26.33 6.07 -22.82
N TYR A 1169 -26.83 4.92 -23.25
CA TYR A 1169 -28.06 4.81 -24.03
C TYR A 1169 -29.28 5.05 -23.13
N GLN A 1170 -29.28 4.44 -21.94
CA GLN A 1170 -30.29 4.65 -20.90
C GLN A 1170 -30.29 6.11 -20.43
N LEU A 1171 -29.11 6.71 -20.23
CA LEU A 1171 -29.02 8.12 -19.83
C LEU A 1171 -29.59 9.06 -20.89
N ILE A 1172 -29.32 8.81 -22.18
CA ILE A 1172 -29.88 9.61 -23.28
C ILE A 1172 -31.41 9.48 -23.32
N GLU A 1173 -31.97 8.30 -23.08
CA GLU A 1173 -33.42 8.10 -23.02
C GLU A 1173 -34.06 8.89 -21.86
N ILE A 1174 -33.45 8.85 -20.67
CA ILE A 1174 -33.96 9.53 -19.47
C ILE A 1174 -33.85 11.06 -19.61
N THR A 1175 -32.69 11.55 -20.06
CA THR A 1175 -32.38 12.99 -20.15
C THR A 1175 -32.82 13.63 -21.47
N LYS A 1176 -33.31 12.82 -22.42
CA LYS A 1176 -33.54 13.22 -23.81
C LYS A 1176 -32.28 13.81 -24.49
N GLY A 1177 -31.10 13.41 -24.02
CA GLY A 1177 -29.81 13.87 -24.55
C GLY A 1177 -29.47 15.33 -24.25
N SER A 1178 -30.16 15.98 -23.30
CA SER A 1178 -29.87 17.36 -22.89
C SER A 1178 -29.42 17.44 -21.44
N LEU A 1179 -28.51 18.38 -21.17
CA LEU A 1179 -28.15 18.78 -19.81
C LEU A 1179 -28.99 19.94 -19.30
N GLU A 1180 -29.89 20.53 -20.08
CA GLU A 1180 -30.76 21.63 -19.63
C GLU A 1180 -31.84 21.13 -18.63
N LYS A 1181 -32.40 22.06 -17.85
CA LYS A 1181 -33.46 21.76 -16.85
C LYS A 1181 -34.84 21.65 -17.47
#